data_AF-A0A9D6LNU9-F1
#
_entry.id   AF-A0A9D6LNU9-F1
#
_cell.length_a   1.000
_cell.length_b   1.000
_cell.length_c   1.000
_cell.angle_alpha   90.00
_cell.angle_beta   90.00
_cell.angle_gamma   90.00
#
_symmetry.space_group_name_H-M   'P 1'
#
loop_
_entity.id
_entity.type
_entity.pdbx_description
1 polymer ?
#
loop_
_entity_poly.entity_id
_entity_poly.type
_entity_poly.pdbx_seq_one_letter_code
_entity_poly.pdbx_strand_id
1 'polypeptide(L)'
;MAIRESAKFILVAVLVGLIALALFGVGYVIVAGAGQNSVGLGWYIFSFVMGLTMIVLPCTLPLAFVIVPLSMGKGPLKGLGVALAFGLGVSLMLSVYGIAAAFLGKVAIGSLGAPLELVKNWLYFGAGIFAYLFALGEIGLINFHMPTYRGAAPAFIQKQQDFIKAFLLGLFLGNVGVGCPHPATPLILGRIAVSGNVFYGWTLFLTHAIGRVIPLLILAVLAILGTNALSWLVSRKEKIEKATGWMMVLVAAFILILGLFTHDWWVFSGQHTLLESITQEEGFLGFLIKQFNLGGIPHTHGIPTGTGLFGQPLWLGNWALVLLWVWPFFWYYQKKKAQAEKLPPEEQKIETRVRPLRLWFLITLSLLLAVLFINVLPQRFLNQAMTHTHEESMTDTHTGAMTSNGSGHTHNPTAYHDALATTDGPVSIMKVLAGTGCAACEATSSLRVGEPAELGFFVSQKPANSPIPISQLEYNHGKLMHVIGVRSDMAEFFHIHPAAAATTTGLMTITHTFLKPGRYKIWSEIQQDGVDHVFGEPVIEVRGAGPTDEKNVNLSRTVLVADSDGRTYQVGMLGIDPFVKNISTTLQIEVHTVAGADVELENYLTVPMHLTMIKDDWSQFVHTHPDSYGHTVNFTATFPESGLYRVFAQFRPTGIHLPPDEALAAVFWVRVVDKPTLPISPWWLNLIGSLILIVALARAVKRYLEPKRIKPDKVHE
;
A
#
# COMPACT_ATOMS: atom_id res chain seq x y z
N MET A 1 -48.42 -18.10 16.24
CA MET A 1 -48.45 -19.38 15.50
C MET A 1 -47.01 -19.86 15.37
N ALA A 2 -46.64 -20.97 16.00
CA ALA A 2 -45.27 -21.48 15.93
C ALA A 2 -44.96 -21.96 14.50
N ILE A 3 -43.90 -21.41 13.89
CA ILE A 3 -43.42 -21.85 12.58
C ILE A 3 -42.87 -23.27 12.73
N ARG A 4 -43.29 -24.23 11.87
CA ARG A 4 -42.73 -25.60 11.86
C ARG A 4 -41.20 -25.53 11.68
N GLU A 5 -40.45 -26.35 12.41
CA GLU A 5 -38.98 -26.42 12.32
C GLU A 5 -38.48 -26.58 10.87
N SER A 6 -39.16 -27.39 10.06
CA SER A 6 -38.84 -27.54 8.63
C SER A 6 -38.95 -26.23 7.83
N ALA A 7 -39.94 -25.38 8.14
CA ALA A 7 -40.10 -24.09 7.48
C ALA A 7 -39.05 -23.06 7.94
N LYS A 8 -38.55 -23.17 9.18
CA LYS A 8 -37.42 -22.36 9.67
C LYS A 8 -36.12 -22.75 8.95
N PHE A 9 -35.85 -24.05 8.82
CA PHE A 9 -34.67 -24.55 8.11
C PHE A 9 -34.67 -24.14 6.63
N ILE A 10 -35.81 -24.30 5.94
CA ILE A 10 -35.97 -23.86 4.55
C ILE A 10 -35.74 -22.35 4.43
N LEU A 11 -36.27 -21.54 5.34
CA LEU A 11 -36.09 -20.09 5.32
C LEU A 11 -34.61 -19.70 5.47
N VAL A 12 -33.88 -20.33 6.39
CA VAL A 12 -32.45 -20.09 6.60
C VAL A 12 -31.64 -20.56 5.39
N ALA A 13 -31.94 -21.74 4.83
CA ALA A 13 -31.28 -22.26 3.65
C ALA A 13 -31.49 -21.35 2.43
N VAL A 14 -32.71 -20.84 2.22
CA VAL A 14 -33.02 -19.89 1.16
C VAL A 14 -32.27 -18.57 1.39
N LEU A 15 -32.23 -18.05 2.62
CA LEU A 15 -31.45 -16.84 2.93
C LEU A 15 -29.96 -17.03 2.64
N VAL A 16 -29.37 -18.14 3.09
CA VAL A 16 -27.95 -18.47 2.85
C VAL A 16 -27.68 -18.61 1.35
N GLY A 17 -28.56 -19.30 0.62
CA GLY A 17 -28.46 -19.42 -0.84
C GLY A 17 -28.55 -18.08 -1.56
N LEU A 18 -29.44 -17.19 -1.13
CA LEU A 18 -29.56 -15.83 -1.68
C LEU A 18 -28.34 -14.96 -1.36
N ILE A 19 -27.78 -15.07 -0.16
CA ILE A 19 -26.54 -14.37 0.20
C ILE A 19 -25.38 -14.92 -0.64
N ALA A 20 -25.25 -16.24 -0.78
CA ALA A 20 -24.23 -16.87 -1.62
C ALA A 20 -24.37 -16.43 -3.09
N LEU A 21 -25.59 -16.37 -3.62
CA LEU A 21 -25.87 -15.88 -4.97
C LEU A 21 -25.52 -14.39 -5.11
N ALA A 22 -25.84 -13.57 -4.11
CA ALA A 22 -25.48 -12.15 -4.11
C ALA A 22 -23.97 -11.96 -4.05
N LEU A 23 -23.25 -12.74 -3.23
CA LEU A 23 -21.79 -12.75 -3.14
C LEU A 23 -21.15 -13.23 -4.45
N PHE A 24 -21.70 -14.27 -5.07
CA PHE A 24 -21.25 -14.77 -6.38
C PHE A 24 -21.51 -13.73 -7.49
N GLY A 25 -22.69 -13.11 -7.51
CA GLY A 25 -23.03 -12.06 -8.46
C GLY A 25 -22.15 -10.83 -8.29
N VAL A 26 -21.87 -10.42 -7.05
CA VAL A 26 -20.88 -9.38 -6.75
C VAL A 26 -19.49 -9.83 -7.24
N GLY A 27 -19.07 -11.06 -6.98
CA GLY A 27 -17.81 -11.63 -7.50
C GLY A 27 -17.72 -11.62 -9.03
N TYR A 28 -18.81 -11.94 -9.72
CA TYR A 28 -18.87 -11.87 -11.18
C TYR A 28 -18.80 -10.43 -11.68
N VAL A 29 -19.54 -9.50 -11.09
CA VAL A 29 -19.48 -8.06 -11.44
C VAL A 29 -18.10 -7.48 -11.13
N ILE A 30 -17.46 -7.95 -10.05
CA ILE A 30 -16.08 -7.62 -9.69
C ILE A 30 -15.11 -8.05 -10.81
N VAL A 31 -15.23 -9.29 -11.29
CA VAL A 31 -14.35 -9.83 -12.35
C VAL A 31 -14.67 -9.22 -13.71
N ALA A 32 -15.94 -9.12 -14.08
CA ALA A 32 -16.39 -8.62 -15.38
C ALA A 32 -16.28 -7.08 -15.49
N GLY A 33 -16.49 -6.37 -14.39
CA GLY A 33 -16.43 -4.91 -14.30
C GLY A 33 -15.03 -4.34 -14.03
N ALA A 34 -14.05 -5.19 -13.67
CA ALA A 34 -12.65 -4.77 -13.51
C ALA A 34 -11.94 -4.56 -14.86
N GLY A 35 -12.40 -5.16 -15.96
CA GLY A 35 -11.59 -5.21 -17.19
C GLY A 35 -10.18 -5.76 -16.93
N GLN A 36 -9.22 -5.57 -17.84
CA GLN A 36 -7.81 -5.90 -17.56
C GLN A 36 -7.13 -4.94 -16.55
N ASN A 37 -7.89 -4.00 -15.97
CA ASN A 37 -7.38 -2.98 -15.06
C ASN A 37 -7.70 -3.36 -13.62
N SER A 38 -6.73 -4.03 -13.03
CA SER A 38 -6.56 -4.36 -11.63
C SER A 38 -7.11 -3.31 -10.63
N VAL A 39 -6.93 -2.00 -10.86
CA VAL A 39 -7.47 -0.90 -10.01
C VAL A 39 -8.99 -1.01 -9.75
N GLY A 40 -9.78 -1.60 -10.67
CA GLY A 40 -11.22 -1.77 -10.49
C GLY A 40 -11.59 -2.69 -9.32
N LEU A 41 -10.84 -3.78 -9.12
CA LEU A 41 -11.16 -4.86 -8.18
C LEU A 41 -11.23 -4.36 -6.73
N GLY A 42 -10.21 -3.60 -6.29
CA GLY A 42 -10.09 -3.10 -4.92
C GLY A 42 -11.27 -2.21 -4.52
N TRP A 43 -11.73 -1.35 -5.44
CA TRP A 43 -12.85 -0.45 -5.19
C TRP A 43 -14.17 -1.18 -4.98
N TYR A 44 -14.43 -2.28 -5.70
CA TYR A 44 -15.65 -3.06 -5.46
C TYR A 44 -15.64 -3.78 -4.12
N ILE A 45 -14.51 -4.35 -3.71
CA ILE A 45 -14.36 -4.99 -2.39
C ILE A 45 -14.59 -3.95 -1.31
N PHE A 46 -13.90 -2.81 -1.40
CA PHE A 46 -14.09 -1.68 -0.49
C PHE A 46 -15.56 -1.24 -0.44
N SER A 47 -16.18 -1.03 -1.60
CA SER A 47 -17.58 -0.60 -1.72
C SER A 47 -18.56 -1.57 -1.03
N PHE A 48 -18.39 -2.88 -1.26
CA PHE A 48 -19.19 -3.94 -0.66
C PHE A 48 -19.06 -3.96 0.88
N VAL A 49 -17.82 -3.97 1.38
CA VAL A 49 -17.52 -4.00 2.82
C VAL A 49 -18.07 -2.75 3.50
N MET A 50 -17.93 -1.58 2.88
CA MET A 50 -18.50 -0.33 3.38
C MET A 50 -20.03 -0.32 3.35
N GLY A 51 -20.67 -1.07 2.44
CA GLY A 51 -22.10 -1.30 2.46
C GLY A 51 -22.54 -2.10 3.70
N LEU A 52 -21.80 -3.16 4.06
CA LEU A 52 -22.09 -4.00 5.22
C LEU A 52 -22.05 -3.22 6.54
N THR A 53 -21.13 -2.25 6.66
CA THR A 53 -20.98 -1.45 7.89
C THR A 53 -22.08 -0.41 8.07
N MET A 54 -22.78 -0.03 7.00
CA MET A 54 -23.75 1.06 7.06
C MET A 54 -24.89 0.80 8.04
N ILE A 55 -25.29 -0.45 8.29
CA ILE A 55 -26.46 -0.75 9.16
C ILE A 55 -26.34 -0.23 10.60
N VAL A 56 -25.10 -0.08 11.10
CA VAL A 56 -24.83 0.35 12.48
C VAL A 56 -24.95 1.87 12.63
N LEU A 57 -25.12 2.60 11.53
CA LEU A 57 -25.23 4.05 11.55
C LEU A 57 -26.63 4.51 11.93
N PRO A 58 -26.78 5.62 12.67
CA PRO A 58 -28.06 6.15 13.11
C PRO A 58 -28.99 6.44 11.95
N CYS A 59 -28.41 6.91 10.86
CA CYS A 59 -29.22 7.36 9.76
C CYS A 59 -29.84 6.21 8.98
N THR A 60 -29.25 5.02 8.99
CA THR A 60 -29.84 3.84 8.35
C THR A 60 -30.67 2.98 9.30
N LEU A 61 -30.54 3.22 10.61
CA LEU A 61 -31.32 2.57 11.67
C LEU A 61 -32.85 2.61 11.41
N PRO A 62 -33.45 3.71 10.90
CA PRO A 62 -34.86 3.76 10.53
C PRO A 62 -35.30 2.70 9.51
N LEU A 63 -34.41 2.24 8.63
CA LEU A 63 -34.77 1.22 7.65
C LEU A 63 -35.11 -0.10 8.32
N ALA A 64 -34.37 -0.49 9.37
CA ALA A 64 -34.66 -1.69 10.13
C ALA A 64 -36.03 -1.62 10.81
N PHE A 65 -36.44 -0.44 11.31
CA PHE A 65 -37.76 -0.22 11.91
C PHE A 65 -38.91 -0.24 10.90
N VAL A 66 -38.63 -0.07 9.62
CA VAL A 66 -39.63 -0.17 8.56
C VAL A 66 -39.71 -1.61 8.06
N ILE A 67 -38.57 -2.21 7.69
CA ILE A 67 -38.61 -3.51 7.03
C ILE A 67 -38.98 -4.65 7.98
N VAL A 68 -38.46 -4.62 9.21
CA VAL A 68 -38.71 -5.71 10.17
C VAL A 68 -40.22 -5.86 10.45
N PRO A 69 -40.96 -4.81 10.87
CA PRO A 69 -42.40 -4.93 11.07
C PRO A 69 -43.18 -5.25 9.79
N LEU A 70 -42.73 -4.75 8.63
CA LEU A 70 -43.42 -4.98 7.35
C LEU A 70 -43.34 -6.45 6.90
N SER A 71 -42.26 -7.14 7.27
CA SER A 71 -42.03 -8.56 6.99
C SER A 71 -42.64 -9.50 8.04
N MET A 72 -42.95 -9.00 9.24
CA MET A 72 -43.54 -9.79 10.33
C MET A 72 -45.02 -10.11 10.11
N GLY A 73 -45.49 -11.24 10.65
CA GLY A 73 -46.92 -11.62 10.66
C GLY A 73 -47.50 -12.11 9.33
N LYS A 74 -46.71 -12.12 8.24
CA LYS A 74 -47.16 -12.51 6.88
C LYS A 74 -46.87 -13.97 6.50
N GLY A 75 -46.22 -14.73 7.39
CA GLY A 75 -45.70 -16.07 7.13
C GLY A 75 -44.28 -16.05 6.51
N PRO A 76 -43.51 -17.15 6.60
CA PRO A 76 -42.07 -17.15 6.26
C PRO A 76 -41.74 -16.72 4.83
N LEU A 77 -42.38 -17.33 3.83
CA LEU A 77 -42.12 -17.06 2.41
C LEU A 77 -42.55 -15.65 2.01
N LYS A 78 -43.75 -15.22 2.43
CA LYS A 78 -44.28 -13.90 2.11
C LYS A 78 -43.49 -12.79 2.81
N GLY A 79 -43.09 -13.00 4.07
CA GLY A 79 -42.23 -12.08 4.82
C GLY A 79 -40.85 -11.90 4.20
N LEU A 80 -40.22 -13.00 3.74
CA LEU A 80 -38.95 -12.94 3.02
C LEU A 80 -39.09 -12.21 1.69
N GLY A 81 -40.13 -12.51 0.90
CA GLY A 81 -40.33 -11.82 -0.37
C GLY A 81 -40.59 -10.32 -0.21
N VAL A 82 -41.25 -9.89 0.88
CA VAL A 82 -41.39 -8.47 1.25
C VAL A 82 -40.02 -7.84 1.56
N ALA A 83 -39.15 -8.56 2.27
CA ALA A 83 -37.78 -8.12 2.55
C ALA A 83 -36.93 -7.99 1.29
N LEU A 84 -37.04 -8.95 0.37
CA LEU A 84 -36.35 -8.90 -0.92
C LEU A 84 -36.86 -7.76 -1.80
N ALA A 85 -38.17 -7.54 -1.87
CA ALA A 85 -38.75 -6.42 -2.61
C ALA A 85 -38.25 -5.06 -2.08
N PHE A 86 -38.23 -4.88 -0.75
CA PHE A 86 -37.66 -3.69 -0.12
C PHE A 86 -36.17 -3.52 -0.43
N GLY A 87 -35.38 -4.60 -0.29
CA GLY A 87 -33.96 -4.61 -0.63
C GLY A 87 -33.69 -4.22 -2.08
N LEU A 88 -34.48 -4.75 -3.02
CA LEU A 88 -34.38 -4.40 -4.44
C LEU A 88 -34.66 -2.91 -4.70
N GLY A 89 -35.65 -2.34 -4.01
CA GLY A 89 -35.94 -0.91 -4.07
C GLY A 89 -34.78 -0.05 -3.60
N VAL A 90 -34.15 -0.41 -2.47
CA VAL A 90 -32.96 0.27 -1.94
C VAL A 90 -31.78 0.14 -2.92
N SER A 91 -31.55 -1.06 -3.45
CA SER A 91 -30.49 -1.30 -4.43
C SER A 91 -30.66 -0.49 -5.70
N LEU A 92 -31.89 -0.41 -6.23
CA LEU A 92 -32.19 0.42 -7.39
C LEU A 92 -31.94 1.90 -7.12
N MET A 93 -32.43 2.43 -6.00
CA MET A 93 -32.26 3.86 -5.67
C MET A 93 -30.79 4.24 -5.56
N LEU A 94 -30.01 3.44 -4.82
CA LEU A 94 -28.58 3.67 -4.68
C LEU A 94 -27.91 3.61 -6.06
N SER A 95 -28.18 2.58 -6.85
CA SER A 95 -27.59 2.44 -8.20
C SER A 95 -27.84 3.68 -9.09
N VAL A 96 -28.99 4.33 -8.96
CA VAL A 96 -29.30 5.61 -9.64
C VAL A 96 -28.39 6.75 -9.18
N TYR A 97 -28.03 6.84 -7.90
CA TYR A 97 -27.03 7.80 -7.42
C TYR A 97 -25.64 7.57 -8.03
N GLY A 98 -25.25 6.30 -8.23
CA GLY A 98 -24.00 5.96 -8.94
C GLY A 98 -24.01 6.47 -10.39
N ILE A 99 -25.11 6.26 -11.11
CA ILE A 99 -25.31 6.81 -12.47
C ILE A 99 -25.25 8.33 -12.45
N ALA A 100 -25.96 8.98 -11.52
CA ALA A 100 -26.01 10.43 -11.40
C ALA A 100 -24.63 11.02 -11.10
N ALA A 101 -23.87 10.43 -10.18
CA ALA A 101 -22.51 10.86 -9.85
C ALA A 101 -21.55 10.72 -11.04
N ALA A 102 -21.62 9.61 -11.79
CA ALA A 102 -20.79 9.42 -12.98
C ALA A 102 -21.12 10.45 -14.07
N PHE A 103 -22.41 10.72 -14.26
CA PHE A 103 -22.87 11.72 -15.22
C PHE A 103 -22.44 13.15 -14.82
N LEU A 104 -22.62 13.52 -13.55
CA LEU A 104 -22.16 14.78 -12.98
C LEU A 104 -20.65 14.95 -13.17
N GLY A 105 -19.87 13.90 -12.88
CA GLY A 105 -18.42 13.90 -13.09
C GLY A 105 -18.04 14.08 -14.57
N LYS A 106 -18.68 13.34 -15.48
CA LYS A 106 -18.47 13.46 -16.93
C LYS A 106 -18.74 14.88 -17.43
N VAL A 107 -19.82 15.53 -16.96
CA VAL A 107 -20.18 16.91 -17.33
C VAL A 107 -19.23 17.92 -16.69
N ALA A 108 -18.90 17.78 -15.40
CA ALA A 108 -18.00 18.69 -14.71
C ALA A 108 -16.59 18.67 -15.31
N ILE A 109 -16.06 17.49 -15.64
CA ILE A 109 -14.74 17.31 -16.25
C ILE A 109 -14.76 17.80 -17.71
N GLY A 110 -15.82 17.49 -18.47
CA GLY A 110 -15.90 17.81 -19.90
C GLY A 110 -16.31 19.25 -20.25
N SER A 111 -17.08 19.94 -19.39
CA SER A 111 -17.68 21.25 -19.72
C SER A 111 -17.11 22.43 -18.92
N LEU A 112 -16.53 22.20 -17.74
CA LEU A 112 -16.03 23.29 -16.88
C LEU A 112 -14.51 23.43 -16.87
N GLY A 113 -13.76 22.44 -17.38
CA GLY A 113 -12.29 22.45 -17.36
C GLY A 113 -11.67 22.60 -15.96
N ALA A 114 -12.47 22.40 -14.91
CA ALA A 114 -12.06 22.67 -13.54
C ALA A 114 -11.09 21.58 -13.04
N PRO A 115 -10.01 21.96 -12.32
CA PRO A 115 -9.11 20.98 -11.70
C PRO A 115 -9.90 20.04 -10.80
N LEU A 116 -9.72 18.73 -10.98
CA LEU A 116 -10.47 17.70 -10.26
C LEU A 116 -10.32 17.83 -8.73
N GLU A 117 -9.13 18.23 -8.28
CA GLU A 117 -8.81 18.51 -6.88
C GLU A 117 -9.67 19.63 -6.29
N LEU A 118 -9.94 20.69 -7.06
CA LEU A 118 -10.78 21.80 -6.61
C LEU A 118 -12.23 21.35 -6.41
N VAL A 119 -12.78 20.59 -7.36
CA VAL A 119 -14.15 20.04 -7.27
C VAL A 119 -14.28 19.11 -6.05
N LYS A 120 -13.28 18.25 -5.83
CA LYS A 120 -13.22 17.34 -4.67
C LYS A 120 -13.22 18.11 -3.34
N ASN A 121 -12.37 19.14 -3.22
CA ASN A 121 -12.24 19.92 -1.99
C ASN A 121 -13.53 20.69 -1.67
N TRP A 122 -14.18 21.30 -2.66
CA TRP A 122 -15.49 21.93 -2.49
C TRP A 122 -16.58 20.94 -2.06
N LEU A 123 -16.59 19.74 -2.66
CA LEU A 123 -17.53 18.70 -2.30
C LEU A 123 -17.34 18.27 -0.84
N TYR A 124 -16.10 18.02 -0.39
CA TYR A 124 -15.81 17.66 1.00
C TYR A 124 -16.08 18.80 1.97
N PHE A 125 -15.79 20.04 1.60
CA PHE A 125 -16.06 21.20 2.45
C PHE A 125 -17.57 21.36 2.67
N GLY A 126 -18.36 21.33 1.59
CA GLY A 126 -19.82 21.39 1.66
C GLY A 126 -20.41 20.20 2.43
N ALA A 127 -20.00 18.97 2.10
CA ALA A 127 -20.47 17.77 2.79
C ALA A 127 -20.11 17.79 4.28
N GLY A 128 -18.90 18.22 4.62
CA GLY A 128 -18.42 18.37 6.00
C GLY A 128 -19.25 19.37 6.81
N ILE A 129 -19.63 20.52 6.22
CA ILE A 129 -20.52 21.50 6.88
C ILE A 129 -21.86 20.86 7.22
N PHE A 130 -22.54 20.27 6.23
CA PHE A 130 -23.85 19.65 6.48
C PHE A 130 -23.76 18.51 7.49
N ALA A 131 -22.74 17.65 7.35
CA ALA A 131 -22.45 16.57 8.28
C ALA A 131 -22.27 17.06 9.72
N TYR A 132 -21.48 18.12 9.90
CA TYR A 132 -21.17 18.66 11.22
C TYR A 132 -22.40 19.31 11.85
N LEU A 133 -23.19 20.05 11.07
CA LEU A 133 -24.48 20.59 11.53
C LEU A 133 -25.44 19.46 11.93
N PHE A 134 -25.57 18.40 11.13
CA PHE A 134 -26.39 17.24 11.51
C PHE A 134 -25.86 16.55 12.76
N ALA A 135 -24.55 16.47 12.95
CA ALA A 135 -23.95 15.87 14.14
C ALA A 135 -24.30 16.65 15.40
N LEU A 136 -24.16 17.99 15.35
CA LEU A 136 -24.57 18.88 16.43
C LEU A 136 -26.07 18.81 16.71
N GLY A 137 -26.87 18.63 15.65
CA GLY A 137 -28.32 18.40 15.74
C GLY A 137 -28.67 17.11 16.48
N GLU A 138 -28.01 16.01 16.13
CA GLU A 138 -28.27 14.67 16.68
C GLU A 138 -27.94 14.59 18.18
N ILE A 139 -26.84 15.23 18.62
CA ILE A 139 -26.52 15.34 20.04
C ILE A 139 -27.34 16.43 20.77
N GLY A 140 -28.21 17.12 20.03
CA GLY A 140 -29.15 18.10 20.53
C GLY A 140 -28.52 19.42 20.93
N LEU A 141 -27.42 19.86 20.31
CA LEU A 141 -26.84 21.18 20.57
C LEU A 141 -27.52 22.29 19.77
N ILE A 142 -27.92 22.00 18.53
CA ILE A 142 -28.69 22.91 17.66
C ILE A 142 -30.06 22.35 17.32
N ASN A 143 -31.00 23.23 16.95
CA ASN A 143 -32.32 22.86 16.45
C ASN A 143 -32.31 22.57 14.93
N PHE A 144 -31.28 21.85 14.46
CA PHE A 144 -31.14 21.48 13.06
C PHE A 144 -31.14 19.96 12.99
N HIS A 145 -32.23 19.38 12.51
CA HIS A 145 -32.33 17.94 12.34
C HIS A 145 -32.16 17.62 10.86
N MET A 146 -31.66 16.42 10.55
CA MET A 146 -31.76 15.95 9.17
C MET A 146 -33.21 16.09 8.70
N PRO A 147 -33.44 16.50 7.43
CA PRO A 147 -34.74 16.42 6.76
C PRO A 147 -35.16 14.96 6.59
N THR A 148 -35.31 14.23 7.69
CA THR A 148 -35.83 12.89 7.70
C THR A 148 -37.34 13.03 7.64
N TYR A 149 -37.94 12.37 6.66
CA TYR A 149 -39.38 12.34 6.52
C TYR A 149 -40.01 11.72 7.78
N ARG A 150 -40.58 12.56 8.64
CA ARG A 150 -41.29 12.16 9.88
C ARG A 150 -42.78 11.85 9.65
N GLY A 151 -43.28 12.13 8.44
CA GLY A 151 -44.66 11.83 8.04
C GLY A 151 -44.87 10.36 7.68
N ALA A 152 -46.12 9.95 7.51
CA ALA A 152 -46.44 8.64 6.93
C ALA A 152 -46.06 8.65 5.44
N ALA A 153 -45.33 7.64 4.96
CA ALA A 153 -44.89 7.58 3.56
C ALA A 153 -46.05 7.91 2.60
N PRO A 154 -45.78 8.52 1.42
CA PRO A 154 -46.82 9.02 0.52
C PRO A 154 -48.00 8.04 0.37
N ALA A 155 -49.22 8.56 0.44
CA ALA A 155 -50.44 7.74 0.46
C ALA A 155 -50.53 6.78 -0.73
N PHE A 156 -50.00 7.18 -1.89
CA PHE A 156 -49.89 6.35 -3.08
C PHE A 156 -49.06 5.07 -2.84
N ILE A 157 -47.98 5.13 -2.05
CA ILE A 157 -47.13 3.98 -1.67
C ILE A 157 -47.86 3.10 -0.65
N GLN A 158 -48.49 3.72 0.34
CA GLN A 158 -49.14 3.01 1.45
C GLN A 158 -50.32 2.14 1.01
N LYS A 159 -51.03 2.56 -0.05
CA LYS A 159 -52.19 1.89 -0.65
C LYS A 159 -51.82 0.72 -1.59
N GLN A 160 -50.54 0.50 -1.88
CA GLN A 160 -50.11 -0.60 -2.75
C GLN A 160 -50.15 -1.96 -2.04
N GLN A 161 -50.15 -3.02 -2.85
CA GLN A 161 -50.00 -4.41 -2.40
C GLN A 161 -48.65 -4.64 -1.70
N ASP A 162 -48.57 -5.64 -0.83
CA ASP A 162 -47.44 -5.89 0.09
C ASP A 162 -46.04 -5.78 -0.55
N PHE A 163 -45.82 -6.43 -1.69
CA PHE A 163 -44.52 -6.42 -2.39
C PHE A 163 -44.22 -5.09 -3.07
N ILE A 164 -45.21 -4.51 -3.77
CA ILE A 164 -45.07 -3.23 -4.47
C ILE A 164 -44.85 -2.10 -3.46
N LYS A 165 -45.61 -2.12 -2.37
CA LYS A 165 -45.45 -1.21 -1.23
C LYS A 165 -44.04 -1.30 -0.66
N ALA A 166 -43.55 -2.52 -0.42
CA ALA A 166 -42.20 -2.73 0.10
C ALA A 166 -41.12 -2.22 -0.87
N PHE A 167 -41.24 -2.52 -2.16
CA PHE A 167 -40.31 -2.03 -3.19
C PHE A 167 -40.29 -0.51 -3.28
N LEU A 168 -41.45 0.15 -3.38
CA LEU A 168 -41.54 1.60 -3.46
C LEU A 168 -41.08 2.29 -2.17
N LEU A 169 -41.32 1.66 -1.01
CA LEU A 169 -40.81 2.16 0.26
C LEU A 169 -39.29 1.99 0.35
N GLY A 170 -38.74 0.91 -0.21
CA GLY A 170 -37.30 0.72 -0.40
C GLY A 170 -36.69 1.75 -1.34
N LEU A 171 -37.36 2.08 -2.45
CA LEU A 171 -36.94 3.13 -3.39
C LEU A 171 -36.95 4.51 -2.71
N PHE A 172 -38.04 4.83 -2.00
CA PHE A 172 -38.20 6.11 -1.31
C PHE A 172 -37.21 6.27 -0.14
N LEU A 173 -37.08 5.23 0.69
CA LEU A 173 -36.20 5.24 1.86
C LEU A 173 -34.75 4.87 1.51
N GLY A 174 -34.46 4.41 0.29
CA GLY A 174 -33.09 4.15 -0.17
C GLY A 174 -32.21 5.40 -0.16
N ASN A 175 -32.84 6.59 -0.25
CA ASN A 175 -32.21 7.90 -0.11
C ASN A 175 -31.64 8.15 1.29
N VAL A 176 -32.23 7.51 2.31
CA VAL A 176 -31.75 7.55 3.67
C VAL A 176 -30.35 6.92 3.69
N GLY A 177 -29.32 7.61 4.17
CA GLY A 177 -27.94 7.10 4.12
C GLY A 177 -27.02 7.82 3.14
N VAL A 178 -27.54 8.35 2.03
CA VAL A 178 -26.71 8.94 0.96
C VAL A 178 -26.11 10.28 1.38
N GLY A 179 -26.88 11.08 2.14
CA GLY A 179 -26.41 12.34 2.72
C GLY A 179 -25.82 12.20 4.12
N CYS A 180 -25.65 10.98 4.63
CA CYS A 180 -25.02 10.78 5.92
C CYS A 180 -23.50 10.87 5.77
N PRO A 181 -22.78 11.40 6.76
CA PRO A 181 -21.32 11.43 6.76
C PRO A 181 -20.71 10.07 7.07
N HIS A 182 -21.18 9.03 6.39
CA HIS A 182 -20.43 7.80 6.31
C HIS A 182 -19.19 8.08 5.46
N PRO A 183 -17.96 7.95 6.00
CA PRO A 183 -16.74 8.34 5.30
C PRO A 183 -16.60 7.73 3.90
N ALA A 184 -17.08 6.49 3.72
CA ALA A 184 -16.92 5.78 2.46
C ALA A 184 -17.85 6.26 1.35
N THR A 185 -19.03 6.79 1.66
CA THR A 185 -20.02 7.13 0.62
C THR A 185 -19.54 8.30 -0.25
N PRO A 186 -18.99 9.41 0.30
CA PRO A 186 -18.33 10.44 -0.49
C PRO A 186 -17.11 9.95 -1.26
N LEU A 187 -16.33 9.02 -0.72
CA LEU A 187 -15.16 8.44 -1.41
C LEU A 187 -15.59 7.62 -2.64
N ILE A 188 -16.59 6.76 -2.48
CA ILE A 188 -17.12 5.93 -3.56
C ILE A 188 -17.76 6.83 -4.63
N LEU A 189 -18.64 7.77 -4.25
CA LEU A 189 -19.26 8.69 -5.20
C LEU A 189 -18.24 9.61 -5.89
N GLY A 190 -17.20 10.04 -5.18
CA GLY A 190 -16.07 10.77 -5.73
C GLY A 190 -15.36 9.94 -6.79
N ARG A 191 -14.97 8.70 -6.49
CA ARG A 191 -14.33 7.80 -7.46
C ARG A 191 -15.21 7.56 -8.70
N ILE A 192 -16.52 7.41 -8.49
CA ILE A 192 -17.49 7.27 -9.58
C ILE A 192 -17.50 8.52 -10.46
N ALA A 193 -17.57 9.70 -9.85
CA ALA A 193 -17.54 10.97 -10.58
C ALA A 193 -16.23 11.14 -11.37
N VAL A 194 -15.08 10.84 -10.76
CA VAL A 194 -13.76 10.90 -11.42
C VAL A 194 -13.69 9.98 -12.62
N SER A 195 -14.27 8.77 -12.53
CA SER A 195 -14.21 7.83 -13.64
C SER A 195 -15.04 8.27 -14.85
N GLY A 196 -16.09 9.09 -14.64
CA GLY A 196 -17.05 9.51 -15.67
C GLY A 196 -17.80 8.35 -16.36
N ASN A 197 -17.58 7.10 -15.93
CA ASN A 197 -18.10 5.90 -16.55
C ASN A 197 -19.41 5.52 -15.86
N VAL A 198 -20.52 5.67 -16.57
CA VAL A 198 -21.87 5.40 -16.07
C VAL A 198 -22.05 3.95 -15.65
N PHE A 199 -21.51 3.00 -16.42
CA PHE A 199 -21.63 1.57 -16.10
C PHE A 199 -20.84 1.22 -14.84
N TYR A 200 -19.62 1.75 -14.72
CA TYR A 200 -18.81 1.60 -13.51
C TYR A 200 -19.48 2.24 -12.29
N GLY A 201 -20.04 3.45 -12.45
CA GLY A 201 -20.78 4.13 -11.40
C GLY A 201 -22.01 3.35 -10.93
N TRP A 202 -22.80 2.86 -11.88
CA TRP A 202 -23.96 2.01 -11.63
C TRP A 202 -23.59 0.75 -10.84
N THR A 203 -22.64 -0.03 -11.35
CA THR A 203 -22.25 -1.33 -10.79
C THR A 203 -21.51 -1.19 -9.44
N LEU A 204 -20.65 -0.19 -9.28
CA LEU A 204 -19.91 0.03 -8.04
C LEU A 204 -20.85 0.39 -6.88
N PHE A 205 -21.85 1.22 -7.13
CA PHE A 205 -22.80 1.63 -6.11
C PHE A 205 -23.98 0.64 -5.94
N LEU A 206 -24.28 -0.17 -6.95
CA LEU A 206 -25.09 -1.38 -6.78
C LEU A 206 -24.42 -2.35 -5.80
N THR A 207 -23.10 -2.56 -5.94
CA THR A 207 -22.32 -3.41 -5.04
C THR A 207 -22.37 -2.90 -3.60
N HIS A 208 -22.25 -1.58 -3.42
CA HIS A 208 -22.45 -0.92 -2.12
C HIS A 208 -23.84 -1.23 -1.53
N ALA A 209 -24.87 -1.13 -2.36
CA ALA A 209 -26.24 -1.37 -1.95
C ALA A 209 -26.50 -2.82 -1.56
N ILE A 210 -25.94 -3.79 -2.29
CA ILE A 210 -26.03 -5.21 -1.94
C ILE A 210 -25.39 -5.45 -0.56
N GLY A 211 -24.21 -4.88 -0.30
CA GLY A 211 -23.57 -4.92 1.01
C GLY A 211 -24.49 -4.38 2.11
N ARG A 212 -25.22 -3.30 1.85
CA ARG A 212 -26.16 -2.69 2.80
C ARG A 212 -27.45 -3.50 3.01
N VAL A 213 -27.96 -4.16 1.97
CA VAL A 213 -29.22 -4.93 2.02
C VAL A 213 -29.04 -6.24 2.76
N ILE A 214 -27.89 -6.90 2.69
CA ILE A 214 -27.63 -8.19 3.35
C ILE A 214 -27.92 -8.15 4.86
N PRO A 215 -27.36 -7.20 5.65
CA PRO A 215 -27.68 -7.10 7.09
C PRO A 215 -29.16 -6.85 7.37
N LEU A 216 -29.86 -6.08 6.53
CA LEU A 216 -31.30 -5.83 6.67
C LEU A 216 -32.14 -7.09 6.42
N LEU A 217 -31.77 -7.89 5.41
CA LEU A 217 -32.39 -9.18 5.14
C LEU A 217 -32.21 -10.15 6.31
N ILE A 218 -31.00 -10.19 6.89
CA ILE A 218 -30.71 -11.01 8.08
C ILE A 218 -31.62 -10.59 9.24
N LEU A 219 -31.73 -9.28 9.53
CA LEU A 219 -32.62 -8.79 10.60
C LEU A 219 -34.09 -9.13 10.34
N ALA A 220 -34.56 -9.00 9.09
CA ALA A 220 -35.93 -9.33 8.73
C ALA A 220 -36.22 -10.83 8.90
N VAL A 221 -35.30 -11.71 8.47
CA VAL A 221 -35.44 -13.17 8.66
C VAL A 221 -35.39 -13.55 10.13
N LEU A 222 -34.46 -12.97 10.90
CA LEU A 222 -34.39 -13.18 12.36
C LEU A 222 -35.71 -12.81 13.05
N ALA A 223 -36.34 -11.71 12.64
CA ALA A 223 -37.64 -11.31 13.18
C ALA A 223 -38.78 -12.23 12.73
N ILE A 224 -38.79 -12.69 11.47
CA ILE A 224 -39.73 -13.71 10.96
C ILE A 224 -39.62 -14.99 11.79
N LEU A 225 -38.40 -15.40 12.16
CA LEU A 225 -38.12 -16.56 13.02
C LEU A 225 -38.53 -16.37 14.48
N GLY A 226 -39.02 -15.17 14.86
CA GLY A 226 -39.49 -14.87 16.20
C GLY A 226 -38.38 -14.47 17.18
N THR A 227 -37.18 -14.15 16.69
CA THR A 227 -36.12 -13.63 17.56
C THR A 227 -36.35 -12.14 17.84
N ASN A 228 -36.09 -11.73 19.08
CA ASN A 228 -36.39 -10.38 19.56
C ASN A 228 -35.23 -9.39 19.29
N ALA A 229 -34.49 -9.55 18.18
CA ALA A 229 -33.31 -8.74 17.87
C ALA A 229 -33.64 -7.22 17.78
N LEU A 230 -34.86 -6.89 17.36
CA LEU A 230 -35.33 -5.52 17.30
C LEU A 230 -35.53 -4.92 18.70
N SER A 231 -35.97 -5.69 19.70
CA SER A 231 -36.22 -5.15 21.05
C SER A 231 -34.92 -4.70 21.72
N TRP A 232 -33.83 -5.44 21.51
CA TRP A 232 -32.49 -5.05 21.96
C TRP A 232 -32.06 -3.73 21.31
N LEU A 233 -32.26 -3.61 19.99
CA LEU A 233 -31.90 -2.40 19.23
C LEU A 233 -32.71 -1.19 19.70
N VAL A 234 -34.02 -1.35 19.88
CA VAL A 234 -34.91 -0.31 20.41
C VAL A 234 -34.50 0.12 21.82
N SER A 235 -34.20 -0.84 22.71
CA SER A 235 -33.83 -0.55 24.11
C SER A 235 -32.54 0.26 24.25
N ARG A 236 -31.68 0.26 23.21
CA ARG A 236 -30.40 0.96 23.18
C ARG A 236 -30.36 2.11 22.18
N LYS A 237 -31.47 2.37 21.46
CA LYS A 237 -31.56 3.36 20.39
C LYS A 237 -30.94 4.70 20.80
N GLU A 238 -31.38 5.29 21.91
CA GLU A 238 -30.88 6.58 22.38
C GLU A 238 -29.37 6.57 22.68
N LYS A 239 -28.84 5.47 23.23
CA LYS A 239 -27.40 5.34 23.51
C LYS A 239 -26.59 5.20 22.22
N ILE A 240 -27.12 4.45 21.26
CA ILE A 240 -26.52 4.27 19.94
C ILE A 240 -26.51 5.61 19.22
N GLU A 241 -27.65 6.31 19.11
CA GLU A 241 -27.81 7.63 18.50
C GLU A 241 -26.86 8.67 19.11
N LYS A 242 -26.72 8.70 20.45
CA LYS A 242 -25.75 9.59 21.10
C LYS A 242 -24.30 9.23 20.80
N ALA A 243 -23.92 7.95 20.88
CA ALA A 243 -22.54 7.52 20.67
C ALA A 243 -22.07 7.79 19.23
N THR A 244 -22.92 7.43 18.28
CA THR A 244 -22.72 7.66 16.86
C THR A 244 -22.81 9.15 16.49
N GLY A 245 -23.68 9.94 17.13
CA GLY A 245 -23.71 11.39 16.99
C GLY A 245 -22.38 12.04 17.39
N TRP A 246 -21.79 11.61 18.50
CA TRP A 246 -20.44 12.04 18.90
C TRP A 246 -19.34 11.57 17.94
N MET A 247 -19.39 10.31 17.49
CA MET A 247 -18.47 9.83 16.44
C MET A 247 -18.59 10.66 15.16
N MET A 248 -19.81 11.04 14.81
CA MET A 248 -20.12 11.85 13.64
C MET A 248 -19.58 13.27 13.77
N VAL A 249 -19.58 13.88 14.96
CA VAL A 249 -18.91 15.17 15.21
C VAL A 249 -17.43 15.08 14.83
N LEU A 250 -16.75 14.01 15.27
CA LEU A 250 -15.32 13.85 15.03
C LEU A 250 -15.01 13.68 13.54
N VAL A 251 -15.72 12.75 12.89
CA VAL A 251 -15.56 12.45 11.46
C VAL A 251 -15.97 13.63 10.57
N ALA A 252 -17.07 14.30 10.89
CA ALA A 252 -17.55 15.43 10.11
C ALA A 252 -16.61 16.63 10.19
N ALA A 253 -16.07 16.91 11.38
CA ALA A 253 -15.04 17.93 11.53
C ALA A 253 -13.79 17.58 10.73
N PHE A 254 -13.37 16.32 10.72
CA PHE A 254 -12.25 15.87 9.89
C PHE A 254 -12.51 16.09 8.39
N ILE A 255 -13.66 15.65 7.87
CA ILE A 255 -14.03 15.82 6.45
C ILE A 255 -14.15 17.31 6.08
N LEU A 256 -14.70 18.13 6.98
CA LEU A 256 -14.81 19.57 6.80
C LEU A 256 -13.43 20.20 6.67
N ILE A 257 -12.50 19.86 7.57
CA ILE A 257 -11.14 20.37 7.54
C ILE A 257 -10.37 19.83 6.34
N LEU A 258 -10.57 18.57 5.94
CA LEU A 258 -9.99 18.01 4.73
C LEU A 258 -10.44 18.76 3.47
N GLY A 259 -11.73 19.10 3.36
CA GLY A 259 -12.23 19.91 2.25
C GLY A 259 -11.72 21.36 2.29
N LEU A 260 -11.64 21.93 3.49
CA LEU A 260 -11.20 23.31 3.69
C LEU A 260 -9.69 23.46 3.44
N PHE A 261 -8.85 22.56 3.95
CA PHE A 261 -7.39 22.65 3.92
C PHE A 261 -6.72 21.69 2.94
N THR A 262 -7.51 20.99 2.13
CA THR A 262 -7.09 20.05 1.07
C THR A 262 -6.37 18.80 1.59
N HIS A 263 -5.99 17.91 0.66
CA HIS A 263 -5.18 16.73 0.95
C HIS A 263 -3.78 17.09 1.48
N ASP A 264 -3.25 18.25 1.11
CA ASP A 264 -1.92 18.68 1.55
C ASP A 264 -1.87 18.87 3.06
N TRP A 265 -2.95 19.39 3.67
CA TRP A 265 -3.07 19.44 5.11
C TRP A 265 -3.12 18.05 5.75
N TRP A 266 -3.81 17.10 5.14
CA TRP A 266 -3.90 15.74 5.66
C TRP A 266 -2.51 15.11 5.80
N VAL A 267 -1.65 15.32 4.81
CA VAL A 267 -0.22 14.94 4.87
C VAL A 267 0.54 15.78 5.89
N PHE A 268 0.52 17.11 5.77
CA PHE A 268 1.24 18.05 6.65
C PHE A 268 0.88 17.87 8.14
N SER A 269 -0.34 17.46 8.45
CA SER A 269 -0.81 17.24 9.81
C SER A 269 -0.10 16.07 10.52
N GLY A 270 0.60 15.22 9.79
CA GLY A 270 1.23 13.97 10.25
C GLY A 270 0.24 12.87 10.61
N GLN A 271 -1.06 13.09 10.41
CA GLN A 271 -2.08 12.07 10.62
C GLN A 271 -2.06 11.02 9.49
N HIS A 272 -1.78 11.43 8.24
CA HIS A 272 -1.64 10.50 7.12
C HIS A 272 -0.53 9.48 7.35
N THR A 273 0.70 9.96 7.62
CA THR A 273 1.88 9.13 7.91
C THR A 273 1.71 8.29 9.17
N LEU A 274 1.02 8.82 10.20
CA LEU A 274 0.64 8.00 11.34
C LEU A 274 -0.29 6.87 10.92
N LEU A 275 -1.36 7.17 10.18
CA LEU A 275 -2.35 6.18 9.76
C LEU A 275 -1.69 5.09 8.92
N GLU A 276 -0.89 5.48 7.94
CA GLU A 276 -0.08 4.59 7.09
C GLU A 276 0.83 3.67 7.92
N SER A 277 1.53 4.22 8.92
CA SER A 277 2.36 3.42 9.83
C SER A 277 1.56 2.42 10.68
N ILE A 278 0.30 2.76 11.00
CA ILE A 278 -0.60 1.90 11.79
C ILE A 278 -1.24 0.82 10.92
N THR A 279 -1.75 1.21 9.74
CA THR A 279 -2.44 0.32 8.80
C THR A 279 -1.48 -0.55 8.02
N GLN A 280 -0.18 -0.20 8.03
CA GLN A 280 0.84 -0.79 7.15
C GLN A 280 0.37 -0.75 5.70
N GLU A 281 -0.28 0.34 5.30
CA GLU A 281 -0.98 0.45 4.02
C GLU A 281 -0.02 0.22 2.85
N GLU A 282 1.20 0.76 2.88
CA GLU A 282 2.23 0.47 1.87
C GLU A 282 2.57 -1.03 1.79
N GLY A 283 2.67 -1.72 2.93
CA GLY A 283 2.98 -3.15 2.98
C GLY A 283 1.82 -4.04 2.55
N PHE A 284 0.61 -3.74 3.00
CA PHE A 284 -0.60 -4.51 2.71
C PHE A 284 -1.15 -4.21 1.31
N LEU A 285 -1.26 -2.95 0.91
CA LEU A 285 -1.63 -2.58 -0.46
C LEU A 285 -0.50 -2.94 -1.42
N GLY A 286 0.77 -2.78 -1.07
CA GLY A 286 1.90 -3.26 -1.87
C GLY A 286 1.84 -4.78 -2.09
N PHE A 287 1.46 -5.56 -1.07
CA PHE A 287 1.17 -6.99 -1.21
C PHE A 287 0.01 -7.26 -2.17
N LEU A 288 -1.12 -6.56 -2.03
CA LEU A 288 -2.29 -6.72 -2.90
C LEU A 288 -2.02 -6.26 -4.34
N ILE A 289 -1.25 -5.19 -4.52
CA ILE A 289 -0.78 -4.66 -5.80
C ILE A 289 0.08 -5.70 -6.50
N LYS A 290 1.07 -6.28 -5.80
CA LYS A 290 1.95 -7.31 -6.35
C LYS A 290 1.19 -8.62 -6.65
N GLN A 291 0.24 -9.00 -5.80
CA GLN A 291 -0.53 -10.25 -5.97
C GLN A 291 -1.60 -10.15 -7.08
N PHE A 292 -2.18 -8.97 -7.31
CA PHE A 292 -3.29 -8.76 -8.25
C PHE A 292 -2.96 -7.77 -9.39
N ASN A 293 -1.67 -7.44 -9.56
CA ASN A 293 -1.14 -6.50 -10.55
C ASN A 293 -1.85 -5.13 -10.57
N LEU A 294 -2.26 -4.62 -9.39
CA LEU A 294 -2.98 -3.34 -9.22
C LEU A 294 -2.05 -2.17 -9.58
N GLY A 295 -2.47 -1.26 -10.48
CA GLY A 295 -1.66 -0.09 -10.86
C GLY A 295 -1.12 0.66 -9.64
N GLY A 296 0.14 1.10 -9.71
CA GLY A 296 0.89 1.69 -8.59
C GLY A 296 0.18 2.88 -7.95
N ILE A 297 0.42 3.06 -6.64
CA ILE A 297 -0.24 4.14 -5.91
C ILE A 297 0.51 5.45 -6.14
N PRO A 298 -0.18 6.52 -6.56
CA PRO A 298 0.44 7.83 -6.62
C PRO A 298 0.47 8.39 -5.19
N HIS A 299 1.60 8.31 -4.52
CA HIS A 299 1.88 9.22 -3.41
C HIS A 299 3.35 9.63 -3.45
N THR A 300 3.55 10.95 -3.42
CA THR A 300 4.84 11.62 -3.28
C THR A 300 5.00 11.99 -1.81
N HIS A 301 6.12 11.60 -1.20
CA HIS A 301 6.43 11.93 0.20
C HIS A 301 7.36 13.14 0.26
N GLY A 302 6.87 14.29 -0.24
CA GLY A 302 7.51 15.60 -0.05
C GLY A 302 6.77 16.45 0.99
N ILE A 303 7.41 17.49 1.52
CA ILE A 303 6.70 18.49 2.36
C ILE A 303 5.70 19.24 1.47
N PRO A 304 4.38 19.15 1.73
CA PRO A 304 3.39 19.79 0.87
C PRO A 304 3.53 21.31 0.91
N THR A 305 3.59 21.95 -0.26
CA THR A 305 3.69 23.42 -0.41
C THR A 305 2.36 24.09 -0.74
N GLY A 306 1.29 23.31 -0.87
CA GLY A 306 -0.04 23.82 -1.19
C GLY A 306 -0.70 24.62 -0.07
N THR A 307 -1.86 25.19 -0.38
CA THR A 307 -2.68 25.98 0.55
C THR A 307 -4.09 25.42 0.62
N GLY A 308 -4.84 25.81 1.66
CA GLY A 308 -6.25 25.50 1.75
C GLY A 308 -7.10 26.15 0.64
N LEU A 309 -8.38 25.78 0.60
CA LEU A 309 -9.39 26.17 -0.39
C LEU A 309 -9.50 27.68 -0.63
N PHE A 310 -9.18 28.51 0.38
CA PHE A 310 -9.20 29.97 0.33
C PHE A 310 -7.80 30.59 0.49
N GLY A 311 -6.73 29.82 0.25
CA GLY A 311 -5.35 30.28 0.38
C GLY A 311 -4.81 30.29 1.82
N GLN A 312 -5.52 29.69 2.77
CA GLN A 312 -5.08 29.65 4.16
C GLN A 312 -3.93 28.66 4.39
N PRO A 313 -3.02 28.93 5.34
CA PRO A 313 -1.86 28.07 5.59
C PRO A 313 -2.23 26.74 6.25
N LEU A 314 -1.53 25.66 5.87
CA LEU A 314 -1.87 24.29 6.28
C LEU A 314 -1.82 24.06 7.80
N TRP A 315 -0.88 24.69 8.51
CA TRP A 315 -0.73 24.50 9.96
C TRP A 315 -1.96 24.93 10.77
N LEU A 316 -2.78 25.86 10.25
CA LEU A 316 -4.04 26.25 10.89
C LEU A 316 -5.08 25.12 10.89
N GLY A 317 -4.96 24.14 9.99
CA GLY A 317 -5.93 23.05 9.88
C GLY A 317 -6.00 22.20 11.14
N ASN A 318 -4.87 21.95 11.82
CA ASN A 318 -4.87 21.17 13.07
C ASN A 318 -5.51 21.93 14.22
N TRP A 319 -5.26 23.23 14.31
CA TRP A 319 -5.94 24.10 15.27
C TRP A 319 -7.45 24.10 15.03
N ALA A 320 -7.87 24.29 13.77
CA ALA A 320 -9.27 24.29 13.40
C ALA A 320 -9.95 22.93 13.69
N LEU A 321 -9.29 21.80 13.41
CA LEU A 321 -9.79 20.47 13.72
C LEU A 321 -9.99 20.26 15.22
N VAL A 322 -8.97 20.57 16.03
CA VAL A 322 -9.05 20.42 17.49
C VAL A 322 -10.13 21.32 18.06
N LEU A 323 -10.26 22.57 17.57
CA LEU A 323 -11.35 23.46 18.00
C LEU A 323 -12.72 22.90 17.67
N LEU A 324 -12.93 22.35 16.47
CA LEU A 324 -14.19 21.71 16.08
C LEU A 324 -14.49 20.45 16.90
N TRP A 325 -13.48 19.71 17.38
CA TRP A 325 -13.72 18.59 18.29
C TRP A 325 -14.03 19.03 19.71
N VAL A 326 -13.28 20.02 20.21
CA VAL A 326 -13.34 20.45 21.61
C VAL A 326 -14.56 21.32 21.91
N TRP A 327 -14.91 22.23 21.01
CA TRP A 327 -16.00 23.18 21.22
C TRP A 327 -17.35 22.52 21.54
N PRO A 328 -17.81 21.49 20.81
CA PRO A 328 -19.06 20.79 21.12
C PRO A 328 -19.07 20.14 22.50
N PHE A 329 -17.93 19.64 23.00
CA PHE A 329 -17.86 19.06 24.35
C PHE A 329 -18.16 20.08 25.44
N PHE A 330 -17.52 21.26 25.36
CA PHE A 330 -17.76 22.33 26.34
C PHE A 330 -19.16 22.92 26.21
N TRP A 331 -19.67 23.07 24.99
CA TRP A 331 -21.05 23.51 24.78
C TRP A 331 -22.06 22.52 25.37
N TYR A 332 -21.85 21.22 25.16
CA TYR A 332 -22.66 20.16 25.75
C TYR A 332 -22.59 20.15 27.27
N TYR A 333 -21.41 20.33 27.84
CA TYR A 333 -21.22 20.45 29.28
C TYR A 333 -22.01 21.63 29.87
N GLN A 334 -21.95 22.81 29.25
CA GLN A 334 -22.71 23.99 29.70
C GLN A 334 -24.23 23.76 29.58
N LYS A 335 -24.69 23.16 28.49
CA LYS A 335 -26.11 22.82 28.31
C LYS A 335 -26.58 21.84 29.39
N LYS A 336 -25.78 20.82 29.72
CA LYS A 336 -26.10 19.86 30.77
C LYS A 336 -26.08 20.48 32.17
N LYS A 337 -25.13 21.37 32.44
CA LYS A 337 -25.09 22.15 33.68
C LYS A 337 -26.39 22.96 33.88
N ALA A 338 -26.84 23.67 32.86
CA ALA A 338 -28.09 24.45 32.92
C ALA A 338 -29.35 23.58 33.06
N GLN A 339 -29.34 22.33 32.56
CA GLN A 339 -30.42 21.36 32.78
C GLN A 339 -30.40 20.80 34.19
N ALA A 340 -29.21 20.52 34.73
CA ALA A 340 -29.02 19.98 36.07
C ALA A 340 -29.52 20.93 37.17
N GLU A 341 -29.33 22.23 36.99
CA GLU A 341 -29.79 23.28 37.91
C GLU A 341 -31.33 23.35 38.01
N LYS A 342 -32.06 22.68 37.11
CA LYS A 342 -33.53 22.59 37.11
C LYS A 342 -34.07 21.29 37.74
N LEU A 343 -33.21 20.37 38.16
CA LEU A 343 -33.60 19.09 38.75
C LEU A 343 -34.04 19.23 40.22
N PRO A 344 -34.77 18.25 40.79
CA PRO A 344 -35.08 18.23 42.22
C PRO A 344 -33.82 18.25 43.11
N PRO A 345 -33.90 18.79 44.36
CA PRO A 345 -32.73 18.98 45.23
C PRO A 345 -31.90 17.73 45.50
N GLU A 346 -32.52 16.55 45.53
CA GLU A 346 -31.82 15.28 45.74
C GLU A 346 -30.94 14.89 44.54
N GLU A 347 -31.42 15.07 43.32
CA GLU A 347 -30.66 14.79 42.10
C GLU A 347 -29.56 15.84 41.86
N GLN A 348 -29.80 17.10 42.26
CA GLN A 348 -28.79 18.16 42.21
C GLN A 348 -27.55 17.83 43.06
N LYS A 349 -27.70 17.16 44.21
CA LYS A 349 -26.57 16.75 45.06
C LYS A 349 -25.63 15.76 44.38
N ILE A 350 -26.19 14.84 43.60
CA ILE A 350 -25.40 13.86 42.83
C ILE A 350 -24.65 14.59 41.71
N GLU A 351 -25.36 15.45 40.98
CA GLU A 351 -24.79 16.13 39.81
C GLU A 351 -23.72 17.17 40.20
N THR A 352 -23.88 17.88 41.31
CA THR A 352 -22.86 18.81 41.85
C THR A 352 -21.58 18.09 42.25
N ARG A 353 -21.63 16.84 42.72
CA ARG A 353 -20.46 16.03 43.07
C ARG A 353 -19.67 15.57 41.85
N VAL A 354 -20.37 15.21 40.76
CA VAL A 354 -19.74 14.62 39.56
C VAL A 354 -19.34 15.70 38.54
N ARG A 355 -19.99 16.86 38.56
CA ARG A 355 -19.71 18.00 37.67
C ARG A 355 -18.22 18.40 37.57
N PRO A 356 -17.48 18.61 38.67
CA PRO A 356 -16.06 18.99 38.58
C PRO A 356 -15.20 17.89 37.94
N LEU A 357 -15.50 16.61 38.21
CA LEU A 357 -14.80 15.48 37.58
C LEU A 357 -15.00 15.47 36.06
N ARG A 358 -16.23 15.73 35.58
CA ARG A 358 -16.51 15.83 34.14
C ARG A 358 -15.78 17.03 33.51
N LEU A 359 -15.74 18.17 34.18
CA LEU A 359 -15.02 19.35 33.69
C LEU A 359 -13.51 19.07 33.56
N TRP A 360 -12.89 18.54 34.62
CA TRP A 360 -11.47 18.18 34.59
C TRP A 360 -11.17 17.14 33.50
N PHE A 361 -12.02 16.13 33.34
CA PHE A 361 -11.91 15.18 32.25
C PHE A 361 -11.90 15.88 30.88
N LEU A 362 -12.85 16.79 30.63
CA LEU A 362 -12.91 17.54 29.36
C LEU A 362 -11.68 18.43 29.15
N ILE A 363 -11.18 19.10 30.18
CA ILE A 363 -9.95 19.90 30.12
C ILE A 363 -8.76 19.00 29.76
N THR A 364 -8.57 17.89 30.47
CA THR A 364 -7.47 16.95 30.21
C THR A 364 -7.53 16.34 28.81
N LEU A 365 -8.73 15.95 28.34
CA LEU A 365 -8.93 15.44 26.99
C LEU A 365 -8.62 16.51 25.94
N SER A 366 -9.02 17.76 26.17
CA SER A 366 -8.77 18.86 25.24
C SER A 366 -7.27 19.18 25.14
N LEU A 367 -6.56 19.20 26.28
CA LEU A 367 -5.11 19.35 26.30
C LEU A 367 -4.41 18.20 25.59
N LEU A 368 -4.85 16.96 25.81
CA LEU A 368 -4.29 15.79 25.14
C LEU A 368 -4.47 15.88 23.61
N LEU A 369 -5.68 16.21 23.14
CA LEU A 369 -5.96 16.40 21.71
C LEU A 369 -5.12 17.53 21.12
N ALA A 370 -4.99 18.65 21.83
CA ALA A 370 -4.14 19.77 21.39
C ALA A 370 -2.67 19.34 21.28
N VAL A 371 -2.10 18.74 22.33
CA VAL A 371 -0.70 18.29 22.31
C VAL A 371 -0.47 17.28 21.18
N LEU A 372 -1.35 16.30 21.02
CA LEU A 372 -1.19 15.28 19.99
C LEU A 372 -1.29 15.85 18.58
N PHE A 373 -2.41 16.51 18.24
CA PHE A 373 -2.71 16.90 16.87
C PHE A 373 -2.04 18.20 16.46
N ILE A 374 -1.80 19.14 17.38
CA ILE A 374 -1.18 20.44 17.03
C ILE A 374 0.35 20.35 17.09
N ASN A 375 0.90 19.50 17.97
CA ASN A 375 2.33 19.47 18.24
C ASN A 375 2.98 18.14 17.83
N VAL A 376 2.60 17.02 18.47
CA VAL A 376 3.32 15.74 18.32
C VAL A 376 3.25 15.17 16.90
N LEU A 377 2.06 15.13 16.27
CA LEU A 377 1.91 14.54 14.94
C LEU A 377 2.59 15.36 13.84
N PRO A 378 2.41 16.69 13.74
CA PRO A 378 3.13 17.49 12.75
C PRO A 378 4.64 17.45 12.96
N GLN A 379 5.13 17.51 14.20
CA GLN A 379 6.57 17.44 14.46
C GLN A 379 7.14 16.08 14.09
N ARG A 380 6.42 14.98 14.38
CA ARG A 380 6.83 13.64 13.94
C ARG A 380 6.94 13.58 12.42
N PHE A 381 5.93 14.08 11.70
CA PHE A 381 5.95 14.12 10.24
C PHE A 381 7.11 14.98 9.72
N LEU A 382 7.28 16.21 10.22
CA LEU A 382 8.37 17.09 9.80
C LEU A 382 9.73 16.47 10.08
N ASN A 383 9.93 15.79 11.21
CA ASN A 383 11.18 15.10 11.51
C ASN A 383 11.45 13.96 10.52
N GLN A 384 10.42 13.21 10.10
CA GLN A 384 10.53 12.17 9.08
C GLN A 384 10.76 12.77 7.68
N ALA A 385 10.04 13.83 7.33
CA ALA A 385 10.17 14.50 6.04
C ALA A 385 11.52 15.23 5.90
N MET A 386 12.09 15.79 6.98
CA MET A 386 13.43 16.40 6.97
C MET A 386 14.55 15.39 6.80
N THR A 387 14.38 14.16 7.30
CA THR A 387 15.33 13.07 7.00
C THR A 387 15.28 12.61 5.54
N HIS A 388 14.16 12.82 4.83
CA HIS A 388 13.98 12.50 3.41
C HIS A 388 14.28 13.69 2.46
N THR A 389 14.01 14.94 2.86
CA THR A 389 14.21 16.15 2.01
C THR A 389 15.67 16.59 1.91
N HIS A 390 16.56 16.10 2.77
CA HIS A 390 18.00 16.19 2.52
C HIS A 390 18.46 15.32 1.33
N GLU A 391 17.63 14.37 0.85
CA GLU A 391 17.85 13.55 -0.35
C GLU A 391 17.17 14.14 -1.61
N GLU A 392 16.15 14.99 -1.49
CA GLU A 392 15.21 15.35 -2.58
C GLU A 392 15.47 16.72 -3.26
N SER A 393 16.38 17.56 -2.76
CA SER A 393 16.56 18.95 -3.23
C SER A 393 17.43 19.14 -4.50
N MET A 394 17.82 18.07 -5.21
CA MET A 394 18.76 18.18 -6.34
C MET A 394 18.21 17.77 -7.72
N THR A 395 16.93 17.39 -7.85
CA THR A 395 16.46 16.62 -9.01
C THR A 395 15.37 17.25 -9.91
N ASP A 396 15.01 18.53 -9.79
CA ASP A 396 13.89 19.08 -10.58
C ASP A 396 14.27 20.26 -11.48
N THR A 397 14.82 19.97 -12.66
CA THR A 397 14.55 20.76 -13.89
C THR A 397 14.82 19.95 -15.15
N HIS A 398 13.76 19.46 -15.81
CA HIS A 398 13.51 19.51 -17.27
C HIS A 398 12.64 18.33 -17.75
N THR A 399 11.38 18.66 -18.03
CA THR A 399 10.40 17.86 -18.77
C THR A 399 10.75 17.75 -20.27
N GLY A 400 10.52 16.58 -20.88
CA GLY A 400 9.99 16.52 -22.26
C GLY A 400 10.58 15.46 -23.20
N ALA A 401 9.70 14.57 -23.67
CA ALA A 401 9.76 13.78 -24.92
C ALA A 401 10.82 12.66 -25.04
N MET A 402 10.37 11.41 -25.14
CA MET A 402 10.26 10.66 -26.40
C MET A 402 9.86 9.21 -26.13
N THR A 403 8.94 8.70 -26.94
CA THR A 403 8.53 7.30 -27.04
C THR A 403 9.59 6.50 -27.81
N SER A 404 10.06 5.37 -27.30
CA SER A 404 10.58 4.30 -28.16
C SER A 404 10.37 2.92 -27.55
N ASN A 405 9.97 1.99 -28.43
CA ASN A 405 9.81 0.55 -28.19
C ASN A 405 11.13 -0.10 -27.79
N GLY A 406 11.12 -0.95 -26.77
CA GLY A 406 12.17 -1.93 -26.47
C GLY A 406 11.54 -3.26 -26.05
N SER A 407 11.89 -4.35 -26.74
CA SER A 407 11.36 -5.69 -26.54
C SER A 407 11.70 -6.25 -25.15
N GLY A 408 10.69 -6.81 -24.48
CA GLY A 408 10.86 -7.45 -23.18
C GLY A 408 11.68 -8.72 -23.27
N HIS A 409 12.87 -8.69 -22.66
CA HIS A 409 13.59 -9.88 -22.23
C HIS A 409 13.26 -10.13 -20.75
N THR A 410 12.79 -11.34 -20.45
CA THR A 410 12.41 -11.74 -19.09
C THR A 410 13.67 -12.05 -18.28
N HIS A 411 14.06 -11.14 -17.38
CA HIS A 411 15.18 -11.32 -16.45
C HIS A 411 14.81 -12.28 -15.32
N ASN A 412 15.20 -13.55 -15.45
CA ASN A 412 15.21 -14.51 -14.35
C ASN A 412 16.64 -14.57 -13.77
N PRO A 413 16.83 -14.67 -12.44
CA PRO A 413 18.15 -14.86 -11.86
C PRO A 413 18.76 -16.16 -12.39
N THR A 414 19.87 -16.06 -13.11
CA THR A 414 20.56 -17.21 -13.69
C THR A 414 21.30 -17.96 -12.60
N ALA A 415 20.77 -19.11 -12.18
CA ALA A 415 21.59 -20.11 -11.51
C ALA A 415 22.67 -20.54 -12.51
N TYR A 416 23.92 -20.13 -12.28
CA TYR A 416 25.04 -20.52 -13.14
C TYR A 416 25.28 -22.04 -13.02
N HIS A 417 25.79 -22.65 -14.10
CA HIS A 417 26.20 -24.04 -14.09
C HIS A 417 27.67 -24.15 -13.67
N ASP A 418 28.03 -25.12 -12.84
CA ASP A 418 29.45 -25.41 -12.59
C ASP A 418 30.07 -26.01 -13.87
N ALA A 419 31.09 -25.34 -14.42
CA ALA A 419 31.69 -25.69 -15.71
C ALA A 419 32.18 -27.14 -15.77
N LEU A 420 32.71 -27.68 -14.67
CA LEU A 420 33.20 -29.05 -14.61
C LEU A 420 32.08 -30.09 -14.38
N ALA A 421 30.94 -29.65 -13.87
CA ALA A 421 29.77 -30.51 -13.63
C ALA A 421 28.81 -30.58 -14.83
N THR A 422 28.93 -29.69 -15.81
CA THR A 422 28.09 -29.68 -17.02
C THR A 422 28.34 -30.93 -17.88
N THR A 423 27.31 -31.77 -18.00
CA THR A 423 27.36 -33.03 -18.77
C THR A 423 26.71 -32.95 -20.15
N ASP A 424 25.91 -31.92 -20.41
CA ASP A 424 25.16 -31.72 -21.65
C ASP A 424 25.00 -30.21 -21.94
N GLY A 425 24.93 -29.83 -23.22
CA GLY A 425 24.84 -28.43 -23.64
C GLY A 425 26.19 -27.72 -23.88
N PRO A 426 26.16 -26.42 -24.23
CA PRO A 426 27.38 -25.61 -24.33
C PRO A 426 28.06 -25.47 -22.98
N VAL A 427 29.39 -25.43 -22.97
CA VAL A 427 30.19 -25.16 -21.77
C VAL A 427 31.43 -24.36 -22.13
N SER A 428 31.76 -23.39 -21.29
CA SER A 428 33.06 -22.71 -21.28
C SER A 428 33.89 -23.28 -20.13
N ILE A 429 35.14 -23.66 -20.42
CA ILE A 429 36.10 -24.11 -19.41
C ILE A 429 37.33 -23.20 -19.46
N MET A 430 37.60 -22.54 -18.34
CA MET A 430 38.80 -21.71 -18.17
C MET A 430 40.05 -22.56 -17.94
N LYS A 431 41.15 -22.16 -18.58
CA LYS A 431 42.51 -22.62 -18.32
C LYS A 431 43.50 -21.47 -18.31
N VAL A 432 44.61 -21.65 -17.59
CA VAL A 432 45.77 -20.74 -17.66
C VAL A 432 46.71 -21.28 -18.74
N LEU A 433 47.03 -20.45 -19.73
CA LEU A 433 47.87 -20.83 -20.88
C LEU A 433 49.34 -20.48 -20.63
N ALA A 434 50.24 -21.31 -21.16
CA ALA A 434 51.69 -21.15 -21.00
C ALA A 434 52.35 -20.17 -22.00
N GLY A 435 51.57 -19.32 -22.68
CA GLY A 435 52.04 -18.32 -23.64
C GLY A 435 51.11 -18.12 -24.85
N THR A 436 51.23 -16.93 -25.48
CA THR A 436 50.29 -16.44 -26.49
C THR A 436 50.19 -17.37 -27.69
N GLY A 437 49.01 -17.94 -27.91
CA GLY A 437 48.66 -18.72 -29.10
C GLY A 437 48.78 -20.24 -29.00
N CYS A 438 49.07 -20.82 -27.82
CA CYS A 438 49.03 -22.28 -27.65
C CYS A 438 47.73 -22.76 -26.98
N ALA A 439 46.76 -23.19 -27.78
CA ALA A 439 45.48 -23.74 -27.31
C ALA A 439 45.60 -25.07 -26.52
N ALA A 440 46.76 -25.72 -26.53
CA ALA A 440 46.98 -27.02 -25.87
C ALA A 440 47.98 -26.96 -24.70
N CYS A 441 48.58 -25.81 -24.41
CA CYS A 441 49.63 -25.66 -23.41
C CYS A 441 49.04 -25.12 -22.11
N GLU A 442 48.72 -26.01 -21.16
CA GLU A 442 48.32 -25.60 -19.81
C GLU A 442 49.56 -25.21 -19.01
N ALA A 443 49.54 -24.03 -18.39
CA ALA A 443 50.66 -23.55 -17.59
C ALA A 443 50.85 -24.43 -16.35
N THR A 444 52.07 -24.93 -16.11
CA THR A 444 52.43 -25.70 -14.92
C THR A 444 52.85 -24.82 -13.73
N SER A 445 53.04 -23.51 -13.98
CA SER A 445 53.40 -22.53 -12.96
C SER A 445 52.16 -21.92 -12.30
N SER A 446 52.18 -21.83 -10.96
CA SER A 446 51.13 -21.17 -10.18
C SER A 446 51.02 -19.68 -10.52
N LEU A 447 49.80 -19.14 -10.66
CA LEU A 447 49.52 -17.72 -10.84
C LEU A 447 50.16 -16.88 -9.72
N ARG A 448 50.78 -15.75 -10.09
CA ARG A 448 51.45 -14.83 -9.16
C ARG A 448 50.94 -13.41 -9.31
N VAL A 449 50.94 -12.69 -8.19
CA VAL A 449 50.57 -11.27 -8.15
C VAL A 449 51.52 -10.45 -9.01
N GLY A 450 50.95 -9.57 -9.85
CA GLY A 450 51.70 -8.65 -10.71
C GLY A 450 52.30 -9.27 -11.97
N GLU A 451 52.21 -10.60 -12.14
CA GLU A 451 52.64 -11.28 -13.36
C GLU A 451 51.45 -11.39 -14.33
N PRO A 452 51.59 -10.96 -15.61
CA PRO A 452 50.56 -11.16 -16.61
C PRO A 452 50.31 -12.65 -16.85
N ALA A 453 49.04 -13.06 -16.78
CA ALA A 453 48.60 -14.42 -17.04
C ALA A 453 47.64 -14.45 -18.24
N GLU A 454 47.84 -15.41 -19.14
CA GLU A 454 46.92 -15.62 -20.25
C GLU A 454 45.82 -16.60 -19.85
N LEU A 455 44.59 -16.11 -19.81
CA LEU A 455 43.40 -16.89 -19.51
C LEU A 455 42.75 -17.31 -20.84
N GLY A 456 42.61 -18.62 -21.03
CA GLY A 456 41.94 -19.22 -22.18
C GLY A 456 40.61 -19.84 -21.77
N PHE A 457 39.55 -19.54 -22.51
CA PHE A 457 38.20 -20.05 -22.32
C PHE A 457 37.83 -20.92 -23.51
N PHE A 458 37.67 -22.22 -23.26
CA PHE A 458 37.36 -23.21 -24.29
C PHE A 458 35.86 -23.46 -24.33
N VAL A 459 35.20 -22.93 -25.35
CA VAL A 459 33.76 -23.09 -25.58
C VAL A 459 33.53 -24.35 -26.41
N SER A 460 32.80 -25.32 -25.84
CA SER A 460 32.56 -26.61 -26.47
C SER A 460 31.17 -27.14 -26.18
N GLN A 461 30.71 -28.07 -27.03
CA GLN A 461 29.43 -28.75 -26.88
C GLN A 461 29.64 -30.08 -26.15
N LYS A 462 28.99 -30.26 -24.99
CA LYS A 462 28.89 -31.55 -24.31
C LYS A 462 27.77 -32.40 -24.94
N PRO A 463 27.87 -33.75 -24.87
CA PRO A 463 28.96 -34.53 -24.27
C PRO A 463 30.16 -34.76 -25.22
N ALA A 464 30.06 -34.37 -26.50
CA ALA A 464 31.06 -34.66 -27.53
C ALA A 464 32.41 -33.94 -27.31
N ASN A 465 32.43 -32.88 -26.49
CA ASN A 465 33.56 -31.94 -26.33
C ASN A 465 34.03 -31.34 -27.66
N SER A 466 33.15 -31.24 -28.64
CA SER A 466 33.45 -30.59 -29.92
C SER A 466 33.48 -29.07 -29.72
N PRO A 467 34.50 -28.35 -30.22
CA PRO A 467 34.53 -26.89 -30.14
C PRO A 467 33.29 -26.26 -30.77
N ILE A 468 32.72 -25.26 -30.11
CA ILE A 468 31.66 -24.44 -30.69
C ILE A 468 32.35 -23.33 -31.51
N PRO A 469 32.12 -23.25 -32.83
CA PRO A 469 32.69 -22.19 -33.65
C PRO A 469 32.25 -20.81 -33.16
N ILE A 470 33.15 -19.83 -33.22
CA ILE A 470 32.88 -18.46 -32.78
C ILE A 470 31.69 -17.84 -33.55
N SER A 471 31.46 -18.27 -34.80
CA SER A 471 30.32 -17.84 -35.61
C SER A 471 28.95 -18.29 -35.09
N GLN A 472 28.90 -19.20 -34.11
CA GLN A 472 27.67 -19.63 -33.44
C GLN A 472 27.44 -18.89 -32.11
N LEU A 473 28.40 -18.06 -31.69
CA LEU A 473 28.25 -17.20 -30.52
C LEU A 473 27.69 -15.84 -30.94
N GLU A 474 26.83 -15.29 -30.10
CA GLU A 474 26.16 -14.01 -30.33
C GLU A 474 26.82 -12.90 -29.52
N TYR A 475 26.78 -11.68 -30.04
CA TYR A 475 27.24 -10.50 -29.30
C TYR A 475 26.16 -10.10 -28.30
N ASN A 476 26.45 -10.26 -27.02
CA ASN A 476 25.67 -9.70 -25.93
C ASN A 476 26.40 -8.46 -25.37
N HIS A 477 25.70 -7.34 -25.20
CA HIS A 477 26.30 -6.05 -24.79
C HIS A 477 27.57 -5.65 -25.56
N GLY A 478 27.61 -5.99 -26.85
CA GLY A 478 28.73 -5.66 -27.73
C GLY A 478 29.97 -6.56 -27.57
N LYS A 479 29.90 -7.64 -26.79
CA LYS A 479 30.99 -8.62 -26.61
C LYS A 479 30.48 -10.05 -26.82
N LEU A 480 31.37 -10.95 -27.22
CA LEU A 480 31.05 -12.38 -27.40
C LEU A 480 31.09 -13.16 -26.07
N MET A 481 31.82 -12.64 -25.10
CA MET A 481 31.98 -13.27 -23.79
C MET A 481 32.22 -12.21 -22.72
N HIS A 482 31.52 -12.35 -21.60
CA HIS A 482 31.77 -11.61 -20.37
C HIS A 482 32.42 -12.55 -19.36
N VAL A 483 33.57 -12.14 -18.82
CA VAL A 483 34.25 -12.86 -17.74
C VAL A 483 34.26 -11.98 -16.52
N ILE A 484 33.61 -12.44 -15.46
CA ILE A 484 33.52 -11.72 -14.19
C ILE A 484 34.21 -12.54 -13.12
N GLY A 485 35.09 -11.91 -12.33
CA GLY A 485 35.77 -12.58 -11.25
C GLY A 485 35.88 -11.73 -10.00
N VAL A 486 35.86 -12.42 -8.86
CA VAL A 486 36.02 -11.79 -7.53
C VAL A 486 36.97 -12.59 -6.65
N ARG A 487 37.70 -11.88 -5.80
CA ARG A 487 38.46 -12.50 -4.70
C ARG A 487 37.52 -12.99 -3.58
N SER A 488 37.96 -13.92 -2.74
CA SER A 488 37.17 -14.48 -1.63
C SER A 488 36.63 -13.49 -0.62
N ASP A 489 37.21 -12.30 -0.56
CA ASP A 489 36.75 -11.22 0.30
C ASP A 489 35.84 -10.20 -0.41
N MET A 490 35.56 -10.40 -1.70
CA MET A 490 34.78 -9.51 -2.56
C MET A 490 35.37 -8.09 -2.70
N ALA A 491 36.66 -7.93 -2.42
CA ALA A 491 37.35 -6.64 -2.51
C ALA A 491 38.00 -6.41 -3.89
N GLU A 492 38.45 -7.47 -4.55
CA GLU A 492 38.91 -7.42 -5.94
C GLU A 492 37.79 -7.90 -6.85
N PHE A 493 37.47 -7.11 -7.86
CA PHE A 493 36.48 -7.40 -8.89
C PHE A 493 37.05 -7.05 -10.24
N PHE A 494 36.84 -7.91 -11.23
CA PHE A 494 37.14 -7.62 -12.62
C PHE A 494 36.02 -8.11 -13.52
N HIS A 495 35.77 -7.37 -14.59
CA HIS A 495 34.88 -7.71 -15.67
C HIS A 495 35.66 -7.49 -16.96
N ILE A 496 36.00 -8.57 -17.64
CA ILE A 496 36.91 -8.58 -18.79
C ILE A 496 36.27 -9.33 -19.96
N HIS A 497 36.72 -9.03 -21.18
CA HIS A 497 36.10 -9.52 -22.40
C HIS A 497 37.11 -10.26 -23.28
N PRO A 498 37.21 -11.59 -23.16
CA PRO A 498 38.08 -12.38 -24.01
C PRO A 498 37.80 -12.20 -25.50
N ALA A 499 38.86 -12.19 -26.30
CA ALA A 499 38.76 -12.14 -27.76
C ALA A 499 38.96 -13.53 -28.35
N ALA A 500 38.31 -13.81 -29.48
CA ALA A 500 38.49 -15.07 -30.19
C ALA A 500 39.95 -15.23 -30.67
N ALA A 501 40.60 -16.33 -30.28
CA ALA A 501 41.95 -16.66 -30.72
C ALA A 501 41.98 -17.17 -32.17
N ALA A 502 40.94 -17.94 -32.56
CA ALA A 502 40.69 -18.37 -33.94
C ALA A 502 39.22 -18.78 -34.12
N THR A 503 38.66 -18.56 -35.32
CA THR A 503 37.22 -18.71 -35.61
C THR A 503 36.65 -20.12 -35.40
N THR A 504 37.46 -21.17 -35.59
CA THR A 504 37.02 -22.58 -35.55
C THR A 504 37.36 -23.32 -34.25
N THR A 505 38.16 -22.71 -33.38
CA THR A 505 38.74 -23.42 -32.21
C THR A 505 37.87 -23.35 -30.96
N GLY A 506 36.85 -22.48 -30.94
CA GLY A 506 36.07 -22.18 -29.73
C GLY A 506 36.90 -21.56 -28.60
N LEU A 507 38.16 -21.18 -28.86
CA LEU A 507 39.06 -20.62 -27.88
C LEU A 507 38.96 -19.09 -27.87
N MET A 508 38.70 -18.54 -26.69
CA MET A 508 38.77 -17.11 -26.42
C MET A 508 39.86 -16.83 -25.39
N THR A 509 40.69 -15.82 -25.62
CA THR A 509 41.86 -15.53 -24.78
C THR A 509 41.86 -14.09 -24.30
N ILE A 510 42.39 -13.88 -23.09
CA ILE A 510 42.68 -12.56 -22.55
C ILE A 510 43.91 -12.60 -21.64
N THR A 511 44.74 -11.56 -21.69
CA THR A 511 45.81 -11.38 -20.72
C THR A 511 45.25 -10.60 -19.52
N HIS A 512 45.38 -11.15 -18.32
CA HIS A 512 44.94 -10.52 -17.08
C HIS A 512 46.07 -10.52 -16.04
N THR A 513 46.20 -9.44 -15.28
CA THR A 513 47.19 -9.33 -14.20
C THR A 513 46.47 -9.21 -12.87
N PHE A 514 46.67 -10.19 -11.98
CA PHE A 514 46.08 -10.17 -10.65
C PHE A 514 46.89 -9.25 -9.73
N LEU A 515 46.22 -8.28 -9.10
CA LEU A 515 46.88 -7.26 -8.28
C LEU A 515 47.04 -7.66 -6.80
N LYS A 516 46.33 -8.70 -6.34
CA LYS A 516 46.40 -9.18 -4.96
C LYS A 516 46.44 -10.70 -4.87
N PRO A 517 47.05 -11.26 -3.80
CA PRO A 517 47.04 -12.70 -3.59
C PRO A 517 45.69 -13.14 -3.03
N GLY A 518 45.37 -14.43 -3.15
CA GLY A 518 44.17 -15.03 -2.59
C GLY A 518 43.46 -15.98 -3.53
N ARG A 519 42.27 -16.42 -3.13
CA ARG A 519 41.41 -17.29 -3.95
C ARG A 519 40.46 -16.43 -4.76
N TYR A 520 40.31 -16.76 -6.04
CA TYR A 520 39.38 -16.08 -6.95
C TYR A 520 38.35 -17.05 -7.49
N LYS A 521 37.09 -16.62 -7.48
CA LYS A 521 36.00 -17.28 -8.20
C LYS A 521 35.72 -16.48 -9.47
N ILE A 522 35.60 -17.20 -10.59
CA ILE A 522 35.40 -16.63 -11.91
C ILE A 522 34.14 -17.24 -12.51
N TRP A 523 33.41 -16.43 -13.27
CA TRP A 523 32.30 -16.84 -14.12
C TRP A 523 32.57 -16.39 -15.55
N SER A 524 32.20 -17.22 -16.51
CA SER A 524 32.19 -16.90 -17.93
C SER A 524 30.76 -16.96 -18.45
N GLU A 525 30.37 -15.96 -19.24
CA GLU A 525 29.04 -15.81 -19.82
C GLU A 525 29.14 -15.66 -21.33
N ILE A 526 28.35 -16.44 -22.06
CA ILE A 526 28.23 -16.41 -23.52
C ILE A 526 26.75 -16.42 -23.92
N GLN A 527 26.44 -15.91 -25.10
CA GLN A 527 25.12 -16.04 -25.69
C GLN A 527 25.17 -16.98 -26.90
N GLN A 528 24.26 -17.93 -26.96
CA GLN A 528 24.10 -18.88 -28.07
C GLN A 528 22.62 -19.20 -28.25
N ASP A 529 22.15 -19.17 -29.50
CA ASP A 529 20.75 -19.43 -29.87
C ASP A 529 19.76 -18.53 -29.11
N GLY A 530 20.14 -17.27 -28.87
CA GLY A 530 19.38 -16.29 -28.11
C GLY A 530 19.24 -16.59 -26.61
N VAL A 531 20.04 -17.51 -26.06
CA VAL A 531 20.05 -17.89 -24.64
C VAL A 531 21.39 -17.51 -24.01
N ASP A 532 21.33 -16.85 -22.85
CA ASP A 532 22.51 -16.55 -22.05
C ASP A 532 22.91 -17.76 -21.21
N HIS A 533 24.17 -18.16 -21.33
CA HIS A 533 24.76 -19.28 -20.61
C HIS A 533 25.86 -18.78 -19.69
N VAL A 534 25.72 -19.02 -18.38
CA VAL A 534 26.68 -18.62 -17.35
C VAL A 534 27.34 -19.86 -16.72
N PHE A 535 28.67 -19.87 -16.70
CA PHE A 535 29.48 -20.97 -16.19
C PHE A 535 30.36 -20.51 -15.04
N GLY A 536 30.25 -21.18 -13.89
CA GLY A 536 31.13 -20.96 -12.75
C GLY A 536 32.40 -21.78 -12.89
N GLU A 537 33.53 -21.11 -13.06
CA GLU A 537 34.84 -21.73 -13.27
C GLU A 537 35.44 -22.28 -11.97
N PRO A 538 36.41 -23.21 -12.03
CA PRO A 538 37.16 -23.65 -10.86
C PRO A 538 37.80 -22.48 -10.10
N VAL A 539 37.80 -22.57 -8.76
CA VAL A 539 38.47 -21.57 -7.93
C VAL A 539 39.97 -21.65 -8.18
N ILE A 540 40.59 -20.52 -8.49
CA ILE A 540 42.03 -20.40 -8.70
C ILE A 540 42.71 -19.75 -7.49
N GLU A 541 43.98 -20.09 -7.29
CA GLU A 541 44.82 -19.52 -6.23
C GLU A 541 45.91 -18.64 -6.86
N VAL A 542 45.94 -17.37 -6.44
CA VAL A 542 46.98 -16.41 -6.84
C VAL A 542 47.94 -16.22 -5.68
N ARG A 543 49.22 -16.52 -5.92
CA ARG A 543 50.28 -16.46 -4.90
C ARG A 543 50.99 -15.11 -4.92
N GLY A 544 51.35 -14.61 -3.74
CA GLY A 544 52.08 -13.36 -3.62
C GLY A 544 52.21 -12.92 -2.16
N ALA A 545 52.92 -11.83 -1.94
CA ALA A 545 52.99 -11.19 -0.63
C ALA A 545 51.74 -10.32 -0.40
N GLY A 546 51.30 -10.24 0.85
CA GLY A 546 50.14 -9.45 1.25
C GLY A 546 48.98 -10.30 1.76
N PRO A 547 47.89 -9.64 2.18
CA PRO A 547 46.73 -10.31 2.76
C PRO A 547 45.92 -11.04 1.69
N THR A 548 45.56 -12.29 1.97
CA THR A 548 44.83 -13.19 1.06
C THR A 548 43.31 -13.08 1.17
N ASP A 549 42.80 -12.44 2.23
CA ASP A 549 41.38 -12.18 2.53
C ASP A 549 41.28 -11.00 3.50
N GLU A 550 40.52 -9.95 3.15
CA GLU A 550 40.19 -8.82 4.02
C GLU A 550 38.73 -8.36 3.84
N LYS A 551 37.78 -9.27 4.07
CA LYS A 551 36.36 -8.96 3.88
C LYS A 551 35.87 -7.87 4.84
N ASN A 552 35.57 -6.69 4.28
CA ASN A 552 34.96 -5.58 5.01
C ASN A 552 33.51 -5.39 4.59
N VAL A 553 32.57 -5.59 5.53
CA VAL A 553 31.14 -5.43 5.29
C VAL A 553 30.65 -4.07 5.80
N ASN A 554 30.34 -3.19 4.86
CA ASN A 554 29.70 -1.91 5.12
C ASN A 554 28.39 -1.81 4.32
N LEU A 555 27.26 -1.66 5.02
CA LEU A 555 25.91 -1.55 4.44
C LEU A 555 25.55 -0.10 4.06
N SER A 556 26.54 0.79 3.96
CA SER A 556 26.33 2.15 3.46
C SER A 556 25.68 2.11 2.08
N ARG A 557 24.68 2.98 1.89
CA ARG A 557 23.95 3.15 0.63
C ARG A 557 24.63 4.14 -0.31
N THR A 558 25.76 4.68 0.10
CA THR A 558 26.55 5.65 -0.65
C THR A 558 28.01 5.29 -0.56
N VAL A 559 28.71 5.35 -1.69
CA VAL A 559 30.15 5.11 -1.79
C VAL A 559 30.81 6.21 -2.62
N LEU A 560 32.08 6.49 -2.32
CA LEU A 560 32.89 7.40 -3.13
C LEU A 560 33.77 6.58 -4.07
N VAL A 561 33.79 6.95 -5.35
CA VAL A 561 34.59 6.32 -6.40
C VAL A 561 35.42 7.39 -7.08
N ALA A 562 36.73 7.20 -7.15
CA ALA A 562 37.63 8.14 -7.85
C ALA A 562 38.06 7.57 -9.20
N ASP A 563 38.19 8.44 -10.20
CA ASP A 563 38.81 8.09 -11.48
C ASP A 563 40.34 8.30 -11.47
N SER A 564 40.99 7.94 -12.58
CA SER A 564 42.43 8.08 -12.79
C SER A 564 42.92 9.54 -12.80
N ASP A 565 42.03 10.49 -13.08
CA ASP A 565 42.33 11.93 -13.07
C ASP A 565 42.14 12.55 -11.67
N GLY A 566 41.71 11.77 -10.69
CA GLY A 566 41.44 12.21 -9.32
C GLY A 566 40.07 12.85 -9.13
N ARG A 567 39.16 12.82 -10.12
CA ARG A 567 37.77 13.24 -9.94
C ARG A 567 37.05 12.19 -9.09
N THR A 568 36.29 12.65 -8.11
CA THR A 568 35.55 11.78 -7.19
C THR A 568 34.05 11.91 -7.42
N TYR A 569 33.39 10.76 -7.52
CA TYR A 569 31.97 10.59 -7.70
C TYR A 569 31.36 9.96 -6.45
N GLN A 570 30.20 10.47 -6.04
CA GLN A 570 29.36 9.89 -5.01
C GLN A 570 28.30 9.02 -5.70
N VAL A 571 28.33 7.72 -5.44
CA VAL A 571 27.38 6.77 -6.02
C VAL A 571 26.41 6.30 -4.94
N GLY A 572 25.12 6.54 -5.15
CA GLY A 572 24.03 6.16 -4.26
C GLY A 572 23.31 4.93 -4.78
N MET A 573 22.87 4.05 -3.88
CA MET A 573 21.95 2.96 -4.18
C MET A 573 20.68 3.11 -3.34
N LEU A 574 19.58 3.42 -4.02
CA LEU A 574 18.26 3.57 -3.44
C LEU A 574 17.46 2.27 -3.62
N GLY A 575 16.67 1.92 -2.61
CA GLY A 575 15.88 0.69 -2.58
C GLY A 575 15.56 0.21 -1.16
N ILE A 576 14.63 -0.74 -1.07
CA ILE A 576 14.18 -1.31 0.22
C ILE A 576 15.24 -2.31 0.71
N ASP A 577 15.86 -2.03 1.86
CA ASP A 577 16.75 -2.96 2.57
C ASP A 577 16.19 -3.27 3.97
N PRO A 578 16.12 -4.56 4.39
CA PRO A 578 16.57 -5.73 3.66
C PRO A 578 15.68 -6.12 2.47
N PHE A 579 16.31 -6.59 1.40
CA PHE A 579 15.63 -7.24 0.28
C PHE A 579 15.04 -8.58 0.71
N VAL A 580 14.08 -9.10 -0.05
CA VAL A 580 13.39 -10.34 0.31
C VAL A 580 13.62 -11.42 -0.73
N LYS A 581 14.01 -12.61 -0.27
CA LYS A 581 14.21 -13.81 -1.11
C LYS A 581 13.00 -14.07 -2.01
N ASN A 582 13.26 -14.35 -3.30
CA ASN A 582 12.29 -14.65 -4.34
C ASN A 582 11.24 -13.55 -4.59
N ILE A 583 11.53 -12.30 -4.23
CA ILE A 583 10.70 -11.15 -4.57
C ILE A 583 11.48 -10.26 -5.52
N SER A 584 10.90 -10.03 -6.71
CA SER A 584 11.43 -9.06 -7.67
C SER A 584 11.39 -7.65 -7.08
N THR A 585 12.53 -6.98 -7.13
CA THR A 585 12.76 -5.67 -6.52
C THR A 585 13.50 -4.76 -7.49
N THR A 586 13.17 -3.47 -7.42
CA THR A 586 13.86 -2.45 -8.20
C THR A 586 15.00 -1.87 -7.35
N LEU A 587 16.22 -1.98 -7.85
CA LEU A 587 17.39 -1.27 -7.36
C LEU A 587 17.58 -0.02 -8.21
N GLN A 588 17.84 1.11 -7.57
CA GLN A 588 18.07 2.37 -8.24
C GLN A 588 19.47 2.86 -7.92
N ILE A 589 20.26 3.19 -8.93
CA ILE A 589 21.63 3.69 -8.76
C ILE A 589 21.69 5.12 -9.29
N GLU A 590 22.31 6.00 -8.50
CA GLU A 590 22.53 7.39 -8.87
C GLU A 590 24.02 7.72 -8.77
N VAL A 591 24.50 8.56 -9.70
CA VAL A 591 25.89 8.99 -9.76
C VAL A 591 25.93 10.52 -9.71
N HIS A 592 26.54 11.04 -8.65
CA HIS A 592 26.68 12.45 -8.39
C HIS A 592 28.16 12.83 -8.29
N THR A 593 28.49 14.10 -8.51
CA THR A 593 29.76 14.67 -8.06
C THR A 593 29.77 14.79 -6.53
N VAL A 594 30.93 14.95 -5.91
CA VAL A 594 31.01 15.25 -4.46
C VAL A 594 30.32 16.56 -4.05
N ALA A 595 30.02 17.44 -5.01
CA ALA A 595 29.26 18.67 -4.79
C ALA A 595 27.73 18.46 -4.96
N GLY A 596 27.29 17.25 -5.30
CA GLY A 596 25.88 16.89 -5.48
C GLY A 596 25.30 17.13 -6.88
N ALA A 597 26.11 17.55 -7.86
CA ALA A 597 25.64 17.68 -9.23
C ALA A 597 25.53 16.31 -9.92
N ASP A 598 24.44 16.08 -10.66
CA ASP A 598 24.24 14.89 -11.49
C ASP A 598 25.40 14.67 -12.48
N VAL A 599 25.74 13.41 -12.71
CA VAL A 599 26.79 12.99 -13.64
C VAL A 599 26.16 12.24 -14.80
N GLU A 600 26.23 12.82 -16.00
CA GLU A 600 25.87 12.10 -17.22
C GLU A 600 26.80 10.89 -17.42
N LEU A 601 26.20 9.77 -17.85
CA LEU A 601 26.90 8.53 -18.12
C LEU A 601 26.98 8.27 -19.62
N GLU A 602 28.18 7.93 -20.09
CA GLU A 602 28.37 7.38 -21.43
C GLU A 602 28.13 5.86 -21.42
N ASN A 603 27.69 5.31 -22.56
CA ASN A 603 27.43 3.87 -22.66
C ASN A 603 28.73 3.08 -22.46
N TYR A 604 28.71 2.18 -21.49
CA TYR A 604 29.68 1.12 -21.31
C TYR A 604 29.03 -0.17 -21.80
N LEU A 605 29.56 -0.82 -22.83
CA LEU A 605 28.98 -2.07 -23.38
C LEU A 605 27.47 -1.90 -23.73
N THR A 606 27.19 -0.91 -24.58
CA THR A 606 25.86 -0.58 -25.14
C THR A 606 24.80 -0.02 -24.18
N VAL A 607 25.03 0.01 -22.86
CA VAL A 607 24.10 0.60 -21.86
C VAL A 607 24.86 1.50 -20.86
N PRO A 608 24.22 2.43 -20.14
CA PRO A 608 24.94 3.38 -19.28
C PRO A 608 25.55 2.75 -18.02
N MET A 609 25.10 1.56 -17.61
CA MET A 609 25.59 0.89 -16.41
C MET A 609 25.35 -0.62 -16.47
N HIS A 610 26.21 -1.41 -15.82
CA HIS A 610 26.04 -2.85 -15.63
C HIS A 610 26.01 -3.18 -14.14
N LEU A 611 25.16 -4.12 -13.73
CA LEU A 611 25.02 -4.51 -12.33
C LEU A 611 25.32 -6.00 -12.14
N THR A 612 26.33 -6.32 -11.33
CA THR A 612 26.62 -7.68 -10.91
C THR A 612 26.34 -7.83 -9.42
N MET A 613 25.59 -8.85 -9.03
CA MET A 613 25.28 -9.18 -7.64
C MET A 613 25.75 -10.59 -7.32
N ILE A 614 26.61 -10.72 -6.32
CA ILE A 614 27.24 -12.00 -5.97
C ILE A 614 27.00 -12.26 -4.49
N LYS A 615 26.45 -13.44 -4.16
CA LYS A 615 26.32 -13.84 -2.76
C LYS A 615 27.70 -14.08 -2.17
N ASP A 616 27.86 -13.75 -0.90
CA ASP A 616 29.15 -13.71 -0.22
C ASP A 616 29.87 -15.06 -0.04
N ASP A 617 29.19 -16.16 -0.34
CA ASP A 617 29.72 -17.53 -0.41
C ASP A 617 29.84 -18.05 -1.85
N TRP A 618 29.68 -17.18 -2.84
CA TRP A 618 29.71 -17.44 -4.29
C TRP A 618 28.61 -18.33 -4.84
N SER A 619 27.68 -18.81 -4.01
CA SER A 619 26.63 -19.74 -4.45
C SER A 619 25.60 -19.12 -5.39
N GLN A 620 25.58 -17.78 -5.50
CA GLN A 620 24.66 -17.04 -6.37
C GLN A 620 25.43 -15.95 -7.10
N PHE A 621 25.11 -15.81 -8.38
CA PHE A 621 25.66 -14.81 -9.30
C PHE A 621 24.49 -14.29 -10.14
N VAL A 622 24.36 -12.97 -10.25
CA VAL A 622 23.36 -12.32 -11.08
C VAL A 622 24.05 -11.19 -11.82
N HIS A 623 23.91 -11.16 -13.14
CA HIS A 623 24.37 -10.08 -14.01
C HIS A 623 23.17 -9.50 -14.74
N THR A 624 22.98 -8.18 -14.65
CA THR A 624 21.78 -7.52 -15.18
C THR A 624 22.08 -6.11 -15.67
N HIS A 625 21.13 -5.57 -16.44
CA HIS A 625 21.22 -4.32 -17.16
C HIS A 625 20.05 -3.41 -16.79
N PRO A 626 20.13 -2.11 -17.08
CA PRO A 626 19.09 -1.18 -16.68
C PRO A 626 17.78 -1.44 -17.44
N ASP A 627 16.66 -1.46 -16.73
CA ASP A 627 15.32 -1.46 -17.34
C ASP A 627 14.98 -0.08 -17.93
N SER A 628 15.46 0.97 -17.26
CA SER A 628 15.30 2.37 -17.66
C SER A 628 16.42 3.21 -17.06
N TYR A 629 16.75 4.31 -17.73
CA TYR A 629 17.82 5.21 -17.32
C TYR A 629 17.48 6.67 -17.63
N GLY A 630 17.97 7.56 -16.77
CA GLY A 630 17.83 9.02 -16.79
C GLY A 630 18.79 9.60 -15.76
N HIS A 631 18.32 10.48 -14.87
CA HIS A 631 19.08 10.89 -13.67
C HIS A 631 19.40 9.69 -12.75
N THR A 632 18.48 8.74 -12.69
CA THR A 632 18.62 7.49 -11.93
C THR A 632 18.64 6.31 -12.90
N VAL A 633 19.45 5.29 -12.59
CA VAL A 633 19.54 4.04 -13.36
C VAL A 633 18.81 2.92 -12.61
N ASN A 634 17.75 2.38 -13.21
CA ASN A 634 16.87 1.41 -12.57
C ASN A 634 17.16 -0.01 -13.04
N PHE A 635 17.27 -0.94 -12.11
CA PHE A 635 17.47 -2.37 -12.35
C PHE A 635 16.40 -3.18 -11.63
N THR A 636 15.88 -4.23 -12.28
CA THR A 636 15.01 -5.21 -11.66
C THR A 636 15.80 -6.48 -11.38
N ALA A 637 15.87 -6.86 -10.10
CA ALA A 637 16.56 -8.08 -9.68
C ALA A 637 15.68 -8.94 -8.77
N THR A 638 15.92 -10.26 -8.79
CA THR A 638 15.33 -11.20 -7.84
C THR A 638 16.45 -11.99 -7.18
N PHE A 639 16.47 -12.04 -5.85
CA PHE A 639 17.48 -12.77 -5.09
C PHE A 639 16.98 -14.17 -4.73
N PRO A 640 17.59 -15.26 -5.25
CA PRO A 640 17.07 -16.61 -5.04
C PRO A 640 17.30 -17.16 -3.63
N GLU A 641 18.29 -16.63 -2.91
CA GLU A 641 18.68 -17.08 -1.58
C GLU A 641 18.77 -15.90 -0.62
N SER A 642 18.52 -16.15 0.67
CA SER A 642 18.77 -15.17 1.72
C SER A 642 20.26 -15.16 2.08
N GLY A 643 20.74 -14.02 2.56
CA GLY A 643 22.15 -13.85 2.90
C GLY A 643 22.68 -12.48 2.49
N LEU A 644 24.01 -12.35 2.51
CA LEU A 644 24.70 -11.12 2.18
C LEU A 644 25.15 -11.17 0.72
N TYR A 645 24.88 -10.10 -0.03
CA TYR A 645 25.29 -9.98 -1.43
C TYR A 645 26.19 -8.75 -1.59
N ARG A 646 27.22 -8.90 -2.42
CA ARG A 646 28.03 -7.79 -2.92
C ARG A 646 27.46 -7.35 -4.26
N VAL A 647 27.22 -6.06 -4.41
CA VAL A 647 26.68 -5.44 -5.64
C VAL A 647 27.78 -4.59 -6.25
N PHE A 648 28.11 -4.85 -7.51
CA PHE A 648 29.08 -4.10 -8.31
C PHE A 648 28.32 -3.38 -9.42
N ALA A 649 28.27 -2.05 -9.34
CA ALA A 649 27.65 -1.19 -10.34
C ALA A 649 28.77 -0.55 -11.18
N GLN A 650 28.88 -0.97 -12.45
CA GLN A 650 29.89 -0.47 -13.37
C GLN A 650 29.34 0.63 -14.26
N PHE A 651 30.01 1.78 -14.29
CA PHE A 651 29.56 2.96 -15.03
C PHE A 651 30.73 3.77 -15.59
N ARG A 652 30.44 4.63 -16.57
CA ARG A 652 31.40 5.55 -17.17
C ARG A 652 30.82 6.97 -17.17
N PRO A 653 31.34 7.89 -16.36
CA PRO A 653 31.03 9.32 -16.46
C PRO A 653 31.44 9.89 -17.82
N THR A 654 30.66 10.83 -18.36
CA THR A 654 31.00 11.52 -19.61
C THR A 654 32.37 12.19 -19.52
N GLY A 655 33.23 11.95 -20.52
CA GLY A 655 34.57 12.55 -20.58
C GLY A 655 35.58 11.92 -19.62
N ILE A 656 35.36 10.66 -19.25
CA ILE A 656 36.34 9.86 -18.50
C ILE A 656 37.50 9.42 -19.40
N HIS A 657 38.74 9.51 -18.91
CA HIS A 657 39.93 9.03 -19.62
C HIS A 657 40.23 7.56 -19.25
N LEU A 658 39.29 6.68 -19.57
CA LEU A 658 39.48 5.22 -19.47
C LEU A 658 39.36 4.56 -20.85
N PRO A 659 40.13 3.49 -21.13
CA PRO A 659 39.93 2.66 -22.32
C PRO A 659 38.46 2.28 -22.51
N PRO A 660 37.93 2.16 -23.75
CA PRO A 660 36.51 1.90 -23.99
C PRO A 660 35.94 0.64 -23.32
N ASP A 661 36.82 -0.33 -23.05
CA ASP A 661 36.48 -1.62 -22.45
C ASP A 661 36.62 -1.66 -20.91
N GLU A 662 36.90 -0.51 -20.29
CA GLU A 662 37.02 -0.37 -18.82
C GLU A 662 35.88 0.49 -18.25
N ALA A 663 35.62 0.38 -16.95
CA ALA A 663 34.62 1.19 -16.26
C ALA A 663 35.00 1.39 -14.80
N LEU A 664 34.47 2.45 -14.19
CA LEU A 664 34.50 2.59 -12.74
C LEU A 664 33.52 1.59 -12.11
N ALA A 665 33.76 1.16 -10.88
CA ALA A 665 32.87 0.25 -10.14
C ALA A 665 32.54 0.82 -8.76
N ALA A 666 31.26 1.07 -8.52
CA ALA A 666 30.72 1.34 -7.19
C ALA A 666 30.30 0.03 -6.53
N VAL A 667 30.67 -0.17 -5.26
CA VAL A 667 30.49 -1.47 -4.61
C VAL A 667 29.72 -1.38 -3.30
N PHE A 668 28.57 -2.04 -3.25
CA PHE A 668 27.67 -2.03 -2.10
C PHE A 668 27.55 -3.42 -1.47
N TRP A 669 27.23 -3.46 -0.17
CA TRP A 669 26.69 -4.66 0.45
C TRP A 669 25.18 -4.52 0.63
N VAL A 670 24.44 -5.58 0.34
CA VAL A 670 22.99 -5.66 0.56
C VAL A 670 22.62 -6.91 1.35
N ARG A 671 21.57 -6.82 2.15
CA ARG A 671 21.06 -7.94 2.93
C ARG A 671 19.77 -8.46 2.30
N VAL A 672 19.73 -9.77 2.06
CA VAL A 672 18.52 -10.46 1.62
C VAL A 672 18.02 -11.32 2.78
N VAL A 673 16.76 -11.16 3.16
CA VAL A 673 16.10 -11.92 4.23
C VAL A 673 15.04 -12.85 3.65
N ASP A 674 14.69 -13.88 4.39
CA ASP A 674 13.52 -14.70 4.06
C ASP A 674 12.23 -13.87 4.16
N LYS A 675 11.20 -14.29 3.42
CA LYS A 675 9.90 -13.64 3.42
C LYS A 675 9.41 -13.47 4.87
N PRO A 676 9.15 -12.24 5.34
CA PRO A 676 8.68 -12.03 6.69
C PRO A 676 7.34 -12.75 6.84
N THR A 677 7.27 -13.67 7.82
CA THR A 677 6.00 -14.14 8.33
C THR A 677 5.39 -12.96 9.07
N LEU A 678 4.30 -12.39 8.57
CA LEU A 678 3.64 -11.19 9.11
C LEU A 678 3.61 -11.23 10.65
N PRO A 679 4.51 -10.52 11.35
CA PRO A 679 4.38 -10.38 12.78
C PRO A 679 3.26 -9.37 12.96
N ILE A 680 2.15 -9.80 13.56
CA ILE A 680 1.13 -8.88 14.06
C ILE A 680 1.88 -7.84 14.90
N SER A 681 1.90 -6.59 14.43
CA SER A 681 2.62 -5.51 15.11
C SER A 681 2.24 -5.48 16.60
N PRO A 682 3.19 -5.33 17.54
CA PRO A 682 2.91 -5.20 18.97
C PRO A 682 1.88 -4.10 19.29
N TRP A 683 1.68 -3.14 18.39
CA TRP A 683 0.58 -2.18 18.42
C TRP A 683 -0.80 -2.83 18.61
N TRP A 684 -1.10 -3.94 17.95
CA TRP A 684 -2.42 -4.57 18.08
C TRP A 684 -2.67 -5.07 19.51
N LEU A 685 -1.62 -5.55 20.18
CA LEU A 685 -1.68 -5.90 21.59
C LEU A 685 -1.89 -4.66 22.47
N ASN A 686 -1.24 -3.55 22.15
CA ASN A 686 -1.45 -2.27 22.86
C ASN A 686 -2.86 -1.71 22.65
N LEU A 687 -3.42 -1.82 21.44
CA LEU A 687 -4.79 -1.40 21.14
C LEU A 687 -5.81 -2.25 21.90
N ILE A 688 -5.66 -3.58 21.83
CA ILE A 688 -6.53 -4.52 22.56
C ILE A 688 -6.41 -4.28 24.08
N GLY A 689 -5.19 -4.13 24.59
CA GLY A 689 -4.93 -3.82 25.99
C GLY A 689 -5.58 -2.50 26.42
N SER A 690 -5.48 -1.45 25.60
CA SER A 690 -6.11 -0.15 25.87
C SER A 690 -7.63 -0.25 25.89
N LEU A 691 -8.26 -0.97 24.95
CA LEU A 691 -9.70 -1.20 24.93
C LEU A 691 -10.18 -1.95 26.17
N ILE A 692 -9.43 -2.98 26.61
CA ILE A 692 -9.72 -3.72 27.86
C ILE A 692 -9.65 -2.77 29.06
N LEU A 693 -8.60 -1.94 29.15
CA LEU A 693 -8.42 -1.00 30.25
C LEU A 693 -9.54 0.05 30.30
N ILE A 694 -9.95 0.59 29.15
CA ILE A 694 -11.06 1.54 29.04
C ILE A 694 -12.36 0.90 29.57
N VAL A 695 -12.64 -0.34 29.17
CA VAL A 695 -13.84 -1.07 29.66
C VAL A 695 -13.76 -1.34 31.17
N ALA A 696 -12.59 -1.72 31.68
CA ALA A 696 -12.37 -1.94 33.10
C ALA A 696 -12.58 -0.65 33.92
N LEU A 697 -11.99 0.46 33.47
CA LEU A 697 -12.14 1.78 34.08
C LEU A 697 -13.60 2.25 34.04
N ALA A 698 -14.28 2.11 32.91
CA ALA A 698 -15.69 2.46 32.78
C ALA A 698 -16.58 1.69 33.77
N ARG A 699 -16.30 0.40 33.98
CA ARG A 699 -17.00 -0.42 34.99
C ARG A 699 -16.68 0.00 36.42
N ALA A 700 -15.43 0.34 36.72
CA ALA A 700 -15.01 0.81 38.03
C ALA A 700 -15.67 2.15 38.39
N VAL A 701 -15.67 3.10 37.46
CA VAL A 701 -16.36 4.40 37.60
C VAL A 701 -17.85 4.19 37.80
N LYS A 702 -18.48 3.31 37.01
CA LYS A 702 -19.91 2.99 37.19
C LYS A 702 -20.20 2.47 38.60
N ARG A 703 -19.40 1.51 39.11
CA ARG A 703 -19.55 0.98 40.48
C ARG A 703 -19.35 2.05 41.55
N TYR A 704 -18.41 2.97 41.34
CA TYR A 704 -18.15 4.06 42.28
C TYR A 704 -19.30 5.08 42.33
N LEU A 705 -19.97 5.30 41.20
CA LEU A 705 -21.10 6.22 41.07
C LEU A 705 -22.45 5.62 41.49
N GLU A 706 -22.56 4.29 41.65
CA GLU A 706 -23.78 3.66 42.16
C GLU A 706 -23.97 4.06 43.64
N PRO A 707 -25.11 4.68 44.02
CA PRO A 707 -25.33 5.07 45.40
C PRO A 707 -25.30 3.82 46.29
N LYS A 708 -24.49 3.84 47.35
CA LYS A 708 -24.56 2.82 48.41
C LYS A 708 -26.01 2.77 48.88
N ARG A 709 -26.70 1.66 48.63
CA ARG A 709 -28.03 1.41 49.22
C ARG A 709 -27.86 1.58 50.72
N ILE A 710 -28.43 2.66 51.27
CA ILE A 710 -28.65 2.78 52.71
C ILE A 710 -29.54 1.59 53.04
N LYS A 711 -29.03 0.62 53.79
CA LYS A 711 -29.88 -0.41 54.38
C LYS A 711 -30.94 0.35 55.17
N PRO A 712 -32.25 0.10 54.98
CA PRO A 712 -33.24 0.72 55.83
C PRO A 712 -32.85 0.40 57.26
N ASP A 713 -32.59 1.45 58.04
CA ASP A 713 -32.37 1.30 59.47
C ASP A 713 -33.54 0.50 60.01
N LYS A 714 -33.20 -0.52 60.79
CA LYS A 714 -34.18 -1.22 61.62
C LYS A 714 -34.82 -0.14 62.48
N VAL A 715 -36.03 0.27 62.12
CA VAL A 715 -36.95 0.91 63.05
C VAL A 715 -37.22 -0.15 64.11
N HIS A 716 -36.51 -0.01 65.22
CA HIS A 716 -36.91 -0.59 66.49
C HIS A 716 -38.07 0.25 67.04
N GLU A 717 -39.05 -0.49 67.55
CA GLU A 717 -40.27 -0.11 68.28
C GLU A 717 -41.50 0.30 67.47
#